data_AF-A0A6P8HGA1-F1
#
_entry.id   AF-A0A6P8HGA1-F1
#
_cell.length_a   1.000
_cell.length_b   1.000
_cell.length_c   1.000
_cell.angle_alpha   90.00
_cell.angle_beta   90.00
_cell.angle_gamma   90.00
#
_symmetry.space_group_name_H-M   'P 1'
#
loop_
_entity.id
_entity.type
_entity.pdbx_description
1 polymer ?
#
loop_
_entity_poly.entity_id
_entity_poly.type
_entity_poly.pdbx_seq_one_letter_code
_entity_poly.pdbx_strand_id
1 'polypeptide(L)'
;MDEDLESSSTPLPEDVDNLKAIVLELRKKEKQLLQEKQQAENDFGKKRAMLKDIFISKEEELEALQKRFDEVVNECETLRTATSVLESAQSEEISSLTSKYQEEIASLQHIMREAVKEARDTTAQQFELERHSLISANQKLEAQLKDLHAKLGHDGKNTGVMSAMTDAVAGVVRRSTSLTSTSHKEKEPVSMEEGMKKVQEDAEGWKTIVKALEEENSFLKSKLRSTEEKLQGAEKPTMDKESSVSLDELQEKVKDLNLYLECERASRTDLEIYVSVLNTQKGVLQDDSDKLRKELHNVCKLLEQEKTAHRELKQTWQMANDQFLENQQMLNAKMTLMWNVMTNEQKQKVREERQKLLTTRPQAGELVDLTTPPLTPVSPVEKAIDVALTIPDSGSHLSDISTLSCTNSITSIASDKEESNDEDEDGDNKHKGQRQRSHSDSGSLEVNDIDVSRAKSAENLTPLPLGVQDKAEAEAIRHSPLLDLEPRPRTPSKGKIDWRVFQEEVKVLHESETNRSCVMCSNYEKQLQKVEAERQKLKNLSSNLQIALEHEKKALFEEQKLRSRLELSVGHAGQDAQTQINEQADMLSKLDKILVDVQRNYAATRKEASAQIEKLTVSRDELREELNRLRSEYIALQDSALQQLSQMDSDARVTEMKEQLMQIRSASEGTEEKLRSEIAFLKDRAIAEQMNKDSMEEMFQADVEGYKIEIGKLAEDFKKERKEKEEMETKLQQSDQMLRNIEAKSKTVIIALRGQLEEASEEKKKLEVEMNRMRNQFQSLTSQLNESETVQRDFVKLSQSLQMQIAKIQESEEDVRWEHKDDVHQCHKCKKPLANNKDKAHCHHCGKIFCEACRSKTINSSVTRRAHQVCDLCHAILSKDPKALVNDISDGDR
;
A
#
# COMPACT_ATOMS: atom_id res chain seq x y z
N MET A 1 82.66 -48.46 -115.04
CA MET A 1 81.25 -48.64 -115.45
C MET A 1 80.66 -47.25 -115.61
N ASP A 2 81.16 -46.42 -116.52
CA ASP A 2 81.36 -46.57 -117.99
C ASP A 2 80.07 -46.10 -118.70
N GLU A 3 80.09 -45.30 -119.77
CA GLU A 3 81.21 -44.68 -120.51
C GLU A 3 80.69 -43.38 -121.20
N ASP A 4 81.58 -42.61 -121.83
CA ASP A 4 81.19 -41.42 -122.61
C ASP A 4 80.37 -41.75 -123.87
N LEU A 5 79.52 -40.82 -124.32
CA LEU A 5 79.11 -40.74 -125.73
C LEU A 5 78.59 -39.34 -126.09
N GLU A 6 79.21 -38.71 -127.08
CA GLU A 6 78.90 -37.34 -127.50
C GLU A 6 77.73 -37.25 -128.50
N SER A 7 77.03 -36.11 -128.45
CA SER A 7 76.38 -35.45 -129.59
C SER A 7 75.30 -36.20 -130.41
N SER A 8 74.08 -35.66 -130.40
CA SER A 8 73.45 -35.22 -131.65
C SER A 8 72.50 -34.06 -131.37
N SER A 9 72.41 -33.12 -132.31
CA SER A 9 71.58 -31.92 -132.17
C SER A 9 70.27 -32.06 -132.96
N THR A 10 69.16 -32.08 -132.23
CA THR A 10 67.82 -31.84 -132.79
C THR A 10 67.21 -30.62 -132.09
N PRO A 11 66.69 -29.62 -132.83
CA PRO A 11 65.99 -28.50 -132.21
C PRO A 11 64.68 -29.00 -131.58
N LEU A 12 64.55 -28.84 -130.27
CA LEU A 12 63.26 -29.03 -129.59
C LEU A 12 62.38 -27.78 -129.83
N PRO A 13 61.05 -27.91 -130.01
CA PRO A 13 60.16 -26.77 -130.22
C PRO A 13 60.17 -25.76 -129.06
N GLU A 14 59.85 -24.49 -129.34
CA GLU A 14 59.76 -23.41 -128.33
C GLU A 14 58.78 -23.73 -127.18
N ASP A 15 57.76 -24.54 -127.45
CA ASP A 15 56.84 -25.09 -126.44
C ASP A 15 57.57 -25.80 -125.29
N VAL A 16 58.70 -26.48 -125.58
CA VAL A 16 59.46 -27.26 -124.60
C VAL A 16 60.18 -26.35 -123.60
N ASP A 17 60.68 -25.20 -124.02
CA ASP A 17 61.33 -24.24 -123.12
C ASP A 17 60.32 -23.39 -122.34
N ASN A 18 59.17 -23.05 -122.94
CA ASN A 18 58.03 -22.49 -122.21
C ASN A 18 57.50 -23.47 -121.14
N LEU A 19 57.40 -24.76 -121.45
CA LEU A 19 57.05 -25.80 -120.47
C LEU A 19 58.09 -25.92 -119.35
N LYS A 20 59.39 -25.85 -119.65
CA LYS A 20 60.44 -25.80 -118.60
C LYS A 20 60.29 -24.59 -117.69
N ALA A 21 59.99 -23.41 -118.24
CA ALA A 21 59.76 -22.19 -117.46
C ALA A 21 58.55 -22.34 -116.52
N ILE A 22 57.42 -22.84 -117.03
CA ILE A 22 56.21 -23.12 -116.22
C ILE A 22 56.50 -24.16 -115.14
N VAL A 23 57.25 -25.22 -115.43
CA VAL A 23 57.65 -26.24 -114.43
C VAL A 23 58.59 -25.65 -113.36
N LEU A 24 59.47 -24.70 -113.70
CA LEU A 24 60.29 -23.97 -112.73
C LEU A 24 59.45 -23.05 -111.83
N GLU A 25 58.51 -22.29 -112.40
CA GLU A 25 57.59 -21.43 -111.64
C GLU A 25 56.70 -22.27 -110.69
N LEU A 26 56.16 -23.40 -111.17
CA LEU A 26 55.37 -24.32 -110.36
C LEU A 26 56.19 -24.94 -109.22
N ARG A 27 57.44 -25.38 -109.47
CA ARG A 27 58.35 -25.89 -108.42
C ARG A 27 58.73 -24.82 -107.38
N LYS A 28 58.91 -23.58 -107.82
CA LYS A 28 59.14 -22.43 -106.92
C LYS A 28 57.92 -22.19 -106.02
N LYS A 29 56.71 -22.24 -106.60
CA LYS A 29 55.43 -22.08 -105.87
C LYS A 29 55.13 -23.27 -104.94
N GLU A 30 55.42 -24.48 -105.37
CA GLU A 30 55.37 -25.71 -104.54
C GLU A 30 56.28 -25.59 -103.31
N LYS A 31 57.55 -25.19 -103.52
CA LYS A 31 58.51 -24.97 -102.43
C LYS A 31 58.05 -23.85 -101.48
N GLN A 32 57.44 -22.79 -102.00
CA GLN A 32 56.90 -21.71 -101.20
C GLN A 32 55.69 -22.17 -100.36
N LEU A 33 54.74 -22.89 -100.96
CA LEU A 33 53.59 -23.47 -100.25
C LEU A 33 54.00 -24.50 -99.19
N LEU A 34 55.06 -25.28 -99.43
CA LEU A 34 55.66 -26.16 -98.42
C LEU A 34 56.24 -25.39 -97.23
N GLN A 35 56.89 -24.25 -97.48
CA GLN A 35 57.43 -23.38 -96.43
C GLN A 35 56.31 -22.69 -95.63
N GLU A 36 55.28 -22.17 -96.31
CA GLU A 36 54.08 -21.59 -95.69
C GLU A 36 53.33 -22.62 -94.85
N LYS A 37 53.16 -23.85 -95.36
CA LYS A 37 52.59 -24.98 -94.61
C LYS A 37 53.41 -25.28 -93.34
N GLN A 38 54.72 -25.45 -93.48
CA GLN A 38 55.59 -25.76 -92.33
C GLN A 38 55.54 -24.68 -91.26
N GLN A 39 55.44 -23.40 -91.66
CA GLN A 39 55.29 -22.28 -90.73
C GLN A 39 53.92 -22.29 -90.03
N ALA A 40 52.83 -22.56 -90.77
CA ALA A 40 51.49 -22.71 -90.19
C ALA A 40 51.40 -23.89 -89.20
N GLU A 41 52.03 -25.04 -89.50
CA GLU A 41 52.13 -26.18 -88.60
C GLU A 41 52.93 -25.83 -87.33
N ASN A 42 54.04 -25.11 -87.47
CA ASN A 42 54.84 -24.63 -86.34
C ASN A 42 54.06 -23.64 -85.44
N ASP A 43 53.35 -22.69 -86.04
CA ASP A 43 52.59 -21.68 -85.29
C ASP A 43 51.30 -22.25 -84.66
N PHE A 44 50.69 -23.27 -85.28
CA PHE A 44 49.65 -24.08 -84.64
C PHE A 44 50.22 -24.87 -83.45
N GLY A 45 51.42 -25.45 -83.59
CA GLY A 45 52.14 -26.11 -82.51
C GLY A 45 52.38 -25.20 -81.29
N LYS A 46 52.88 -23.98 -81.53
CA LYS A 46 53.06 -22.95 -80.47
C LYS A 46 51.74 -22.59 -79.78
N LYS A 47 50.68 -22.32 -80.56
CA LYS A 47 49.35 -22.00 -80.03
C LYS A 47 48.78 -23.15 -79.19
N ARG A 48 48.96 -24.40 -79.63
CA ARG A 48 48.54 -25.59 -78.88
C ARG A 48 49.31 -25.77 -77.58
N ALA A 49 50.62 -25.50 -77.56
CA ALA A 49 51.42 -25.53 -76.33
C ALA A 49 50.93 -24.47 -75.34
N MET A 50 50.85 -23.20 -75.77
CA MET A 50 50.35 -22.10 -74.94
C MET A 50 48.94 -22.37 -74.37
N LEU A 51 48.03 -22.95 -75.16
CA LEU A 51 46.69 -23.29 -74.69
C LEU A 51 46.70 -24.41 -73.63
N LYS A 52 47.62 -25.39 -73.76
CA LYS A 52 47.82 -26.48 -72.80
C LYS A 52 48.40 -25.94 -71.48
N ASP A 53 49.38 -25.04 -71.57
CA ASP A 53 50.05 -24.48 -70.39
C ASP A 53 49.07 -23.59 -69.59
N ILE A 54 48.21 -22.82 -70.29
CA ILE A 54 47.08 -22.09 -69.68
C ILE A 54 46.08 -23.07 -69.03
N PHE A 55 45.76 -24.19 -69.68
CA PHE A 55 44.82 -25.16 -69.13
C PHE A 55 45.33 -25.80 -67.83
N ILE A 56 46.60 -26.25 -67.82
CA ILE A 56 47.27 -26.80 -66.62
C ILE A 56 47.28 -25.75 -65.50
N SER A 57 47.66 -24.50 -65.80
CA SER A 57 47.63 -23.40 -64.82
C SER A 57 46.24 -23.15 -64.24
N LYS A 58 45.15 -23.45 -64.97
CA LYS A 58 43.78 -23.34 -64.46
C LYS A 58 43.29 -24.60 -63.74
N GLU A 59 43.82 -25.78 -64.04
CA GLU A 59 43.64 -26.97 -63.21
C GLU A 59 44.35 -26.80 -61.85
N GLU A 60 45.58 -26.29 -61.84
CA GLU A 60 46.35 -25.98 -60.62
C GLU A 60 45.67 -24.88 -59.76
N GLU A 61 45.15 -23.81 -60.38
CA GLU A 61 44.34 -22.82 -59.67
C GLU A 61 43.05 -23.41 -59.08
N LEU A 62 42.38 -24.31 -59.81
CA LEU A 62 41.17 -24.99 -59.33
C LEU A 62 41.46 -25.93 -58.16
N GLU A 63 42.52 -26.73 -58.21
CA GLU A 63 42.91 -27.58 -57.07
C GLU A 63 43.29 -26.74 -55.83
N ALA A 64 43.98 -25.60 -56.02
CA ALA A 64 44.29 -24.67 -54.93
C ALA A 64 43.03 -24.02 -54.32
N LEU A 65 42.06 -23.63 -55.15
CA LEU A 65 40.77 -23.10 -54.70
C LEU A 65 39.91 -24.17 -54.00
N GLN A 66 39.88 -25.40 -54.53
CA GLN A 66 39.19 -26.55 -53.95
C GLN A 66 39.74 -26.85 -52.54
N LYS A 67 41.08 -26.96 -52.42
CA LYS A 67 41.75 -27.20 -51.13
C LYS A 67 41.48 -26.09 -50.11
N ARG A 68 41.46 -24.82 -50.54
CA ARG A 68 41.15 -23.68 -49.68
C ARG A 68 39.69 -23.63 -49.25
N PHE A 69 38.77 -24.10 -50.10
CA PHE A 69 37.36 -24.29 -49.74
C PHE A 69 37.22 -25.38 -48.68
N ASP A 70 37.87 -26.54 -48.87
CA ASP A 70 37.85 -27.63 -47.89
C ASP A 70 38.46 -27.21 -46.54
N GLU A 71 39.53 -26.40 -46.54
CA GLU A 71 40.11 -25.80 -45.33
C GLU A 71 39.10 -24.90 -44.60
N VAL A 72 38.45 -23.96 -45.29
CA VAL A 72 37.43 -23.07 -44.71
C VAL A 72 36.19 -23.84 -44.23
N VAL A 73 35.80 -24.94 -44.89
CA VAL A 73 34.72 -25.81 -44.41
C VAL A 73 35.11 -26.46 -43.08
N ASN A 74 36.32 -27.01 -42.96
CA ASN A 74 36.82 -27.58 -41.70
C ASN A 74 36.93 -26.54 -40.57
N GLU A 75 37.36 -25.31 -40.88
CA GLU A 75 37.32 -24.18 -39.92
C GLU A 75 35.89 -23.87 -39.48
N CYS A 76 34.92 -23.84 -40.41
CA CYS A 76 33.51 -23.65 -40.07
C CYS A 76 32.93 -24.80 -39.21
N GLU A 77 33.37 -26.04 -39.38
CA GLU A 77 32.89 -27.18 -38.58
C GLU A 77 33.53 -27.22 -37.19
N THR A 78 34.82 -26.88 -37.08
CA THR A 78 35.53 -26.75 -35.79
C THR A 78 35.02 -25.56 -34.98
N LEU A 79 34.72 -24.43 -35.62
CA LEU A 79 34.03 -23.31 -34.97
C LEU A 79 32.61 -23.70 -34.52
N ARG A 80 31.82 -24.35 -35.38
CA ARG A 80 30.45 -24.81 -35.04
C ARG A 80 30.43 -25.76 -33.84
N THR A 81 31.39 -26.69 -33.78
CA THR A 81 31.52 -27.62 -32.64
C THR A 81 32.01 -26.92 -31.38
N ALA A 82 32.96 -25.98 -31.47
CA ALA A 82 33.39 -25.15 -30.33
C ALA A 82 32.23 -24.28 -29.78
N THR A 83 31.43 -23.64 -30.65
CA THR A 83 30.23 -22.88 -30.24
C THR A 83 29.22 -23.78 -29.52
N SER A 84 28.92 -24.97 -30.06
CA SER A 84 28.00 -25.93 -29.42
C SER A 84 28.45 -26.36 -28.02
N VAL A 85 29.75 -26.61 -27.85
CA VAL A 85 30.33 -26.90 -26.52
C VAL A 85 30.19 -25.70 -25.58
N LEU A 86 30.48 -24.48 -26.03
CA LEU A 86 30.30 -23.26 -25.22
C LEU A 86 28.83 -23.02 -24.83
N GLU A 87 27.89 -23.19 -25.76
CA GLU A 87 26.45 -23.09 -25.49
C GLU A 87 26.00 -24.12 -24.44
N SER A 88 26.49 -25.35 -24.51
CA SER A 88 26.20 -26.39 -23.51
C SER A 88 26.76 -26.04 -22.12
N ALA A 89 28.01 -25.57 -22.04
CA ALA A 89 28.65 -25.19 -20.78
C ALA A 89 27.96 -23.99 -20.11
N GLN A 90 27.59 -22.97 -20.89
CA GLN A 90 26.78 -21.84 -20.39
C GLN A 90 25.40 -22.30 -19.92
N SER A 91 24.76 -23.24 -20.63
CA SER A 91 23.47 -23.79 -20.22
C SER A 91 23.54 -24.56 -18.90
N GLU A 92 24.62 -25.32 -18.67
CA GLU A 92 24.87 -26.01 -17.39
C GLU A 92 25.17 -25.01 -16.25
N GLU A 93 25.96 -23.97 -16.51
CA GLU A 93 26.27 -22.94 -15.51
C GLU A 93 25.02 -22.17 -15.08
N ILE A 94 24.20 -21.71 -16.04
CA ILE A 94 22.90 -21.05 -15.81
C ILE A 94 21.93 -21.97 -15.05
N SER A 95 21.90 -23.26 -15.38
CA SER A 95 21.10 -24.25 -14.65
C SER A 95 21.58 -24.38 -13.19
N SER A 96 22.89 -24.39 -12.95
CA SER A 96 23.47 -24.45 -11.59
C SER A 96 23.14 -23.20 -10.76
N LEU A 97 23.17 -22.02 -11.37
CA LEU A 97 22.78 -20.75 -10.75
C LEU A 97 21.28 -20.74 -10.43
N THR A 98 20.45 -21.23 -11.35
CA THR A 98 18.99 -21.34 -11.17
C THR A 98 18.65 -22.26 -10.00
N SER A 99 19.32 -23.41 -9.85
CA SER A 99 19.14 -24.30 -8.69
C SER A 99 19.49 -23.60 -7.38
N LYS A 100 20.68 -22.97 -7.30
CA LYS A 100 21.13 -22.22 -6.11
C LYS A 100 20.12 -21.14 -5.70
N TYR A 101 19.64 -20.32 -6.64
CA TYR A 101 18.63 -19.31 -6.33
C TYR A 101 17.28 -19.91 -5.90
N GLN A 102 16.86 -21.05 -6.47
CA GLN A 102 15.66 -21.76 -6.00
C GLN A 102 15.83 -22.33 -4.58
N GLU A 103 17.02 -22.86 -4.25
CA GLU A 103 17.37 -23.35 -2.91
C GLU A 103 17.43 -22.21 -1.88
N GLU A 104 18.04 -21.08 -2.23
CA GLU A 104 18.05 -19.85 -1.41
C GLU A 104 16.62 -19.32 -1.17
N ILE A 105 15.79 -19.22 -2.22
CA ILE A 105 14.39 -18.81 -2.11
C ILE A 105 13.61 -19.79 -1.21
N ALA A 106 13.79 -21.10 -1.36
CA ALA A 106 13.14 -22.10 -0.51
C ALA A 106 13.58 -21.99 0.96
N SER A 107 14.86 -21.71 1.20
CA SER A 107 15.44 -21.46 2.54
C SER A 107 14.88 -20.19 3.18
N LEU A 108 14.88 -19.06 2.47
CA LEU A 108 14.27 -17.81 2.95
C LEU A 108 12.76 -17.97 3.22
N GLN A 109 12.04 -18.65 2.33
CA GLN A 109 10.63 -19.00 2.56
C GLN A 109 10.42 -19.93 3.77
N HIS A 110 11.40 -20.78 4.13
CA HIS A 110 11.35 -21.60 5.34
C HIS A 110 11.54 -20.74 6.59
N ILE A 111 12.58 -19.90 6.62
CA ILE A 111 12.88 -19.00 7.74
C ILE A 111 11.70 -18.04 7.99
N MET A 112 11.12 -17.46 6.94
CA MET A 112 9.93 -16.60 7.07
C MET A 112 8.71 -17.34 7.63
N ARG A 113 8.49 -18.61 7.23
CA ARG A 113 7.39 -19.44 7.77
C ARG A 113 7.60 -19.75 9.25
N GLU A 114 8.83 -20.01 9.67
CA GLU A 114 9.13 -20.28 11.08
C GLU A 114 9.04 -19.01 11.94
N ALA A 115 9.56 -17.88 11.49
CA ALA A 115 9.43 -16.60 12.19
C ALA A 115 7.95 -16.17 12.37
N VAL A 116 7.11 -16.37 11.34
CA VAL A 116 5.66 -16.12 11.42
C VAL A 116 4.96 -17.10 12.36
N LYS A 117 5.40 -18.37 12.40
CA LYS A 117 4.89 -19.36 13.35
C LYS A 117 5.28 -19.01 14.79
N GLU A 118 6.54 -18.67 15.05
CA GLU A 118 7.04 -18.28 16.38
C GLU A 118 6.34 -17.02 16.88
N ALA A 119 6.18 -15.99 16.04
CA ALA A 119 5.41 -14.78 16.37
C ALA A 119 3.93 -15.10 16.71
N ARG A 120 3.32 -16.08 16.02
CA ARG A 120 1.96 -16.54 16.33
C ARG A 120 1.90 -17.32 17.65
N ASP A 121 2.83 -18.25 17.85
CA ASP A 121 2.84 -19.15 19.02
C ASP A 121 3.16 -18.37 20.30
N THR A 122 4.07 -17.39 20.26
CA THR A 122 4.35 -16.46 21.36
C THR A 122 3.15 -15.56 21.67
N THR A 123 2.50 -14.99 20.64
CA THR A 123 1.25 -14.20 20.82
C THR A 123 0.14 -15.06 21.44
N ALA A 124 -0.01 -16.32 21.05
CA ALA A 124 -0.98 -17.24 21.62
C ALA A 124 -0.69 -17.54 23.10
N GLN A 125 0.58 -17.79 23.46
CA GLN A 125 1.01 -17.97 24.85
C GLN A 125 0.71 -16.72 25.71
N GLN A 126 0.92 -15.52 25.18
CA GLN A 126 0.61 -14.28 25.87
C GLN A 126 -0.89 -14.15 26.19
N PHE A 127 -1.78 -14.50 25.25
CA PHE A 127 -3.23 -14.54 25.50
C PHE A 127 -3.64 -15.66 26.47
N GLU A 128 -2.98 -16.82 26.47
CA GLU A 128 -3.26 -17.87 27.47
C GLU A 128 -2.87 -17.44 28.89
N LEU A 129 -1.74 -16.74 29.05
CA LEU A 129 -1.30 -16.16 30.33
C LEU A 129 -2.26 -15.07 30.82
N GLU A 130 -2.72 -14.18 29.92
CA GLU A 130 -3.72 -13.16 30.26
C GLU A 130 -5.05 -13.81 30.67
N ARG A 131 -5.53 -14.81 29.92
CA ARG A 131 -6.72 -15.60 30.27
C ARG A 131 -6.59 -16.25 31.65
N HIS A 132 -5.43 -16.83 31.99
CA HIS A 132 -5.19 -17.40 33.32
C HIS A 132 -5.14 -16.34 34.43
N SER A 133 -4.58 -15.15 34.16
CA SER A 133 -4.62 -14.01 35.08
C SER A 133 -6.05 -13.56 35.36
N LEU A 134 -6.87 -13.39 34.32
CA LEU A 134 -8.29 -13.02 34.42
C LEU A 134 -9.13 -14.09 35.14
N ILE A 135 -8.89 -15.38 34.90
CA ILE A 135 -9.52 -16.48 35.66
C ILE A 135 -9.15 -16.39 37.15
N SER A 136 -7.87 -16.15 37.48
CA SER A 136 -7.44 -15.97 38.88
C SER A 136 -8.07 -14.73 39.53
N ALA A 137 -8.23 -13.63 38.78
CA ALA A 137 -8.92 -12.43 39.26
C ALA A 137 -10.40 -12.70 39.53
N ASN A 138 -11.12 -13.36 38.61
CA ASN A 138 -12.52 -13.74 38.80
C ASN A 138 -12.70 -14.70 39.98
N GLN A 139 -11.82 -15.70 40.16
CA GLN A 139 -11.86 -16.59 41.32
C GLN A 139 -11.66 -15.84 42.66
N LYS A 140 -10.81 -14.80 42.69
CA LYS A 140 -10.63 -13.93 43.87
C LYS A 140 -11.88 -13.07 44.13
N LEU A 141 -12.50 -12.52 43.09
CA LEU A 141 -13.75 -11.76 43.20
C LEU A 141 -14.92 -12.65 43.65
N GLU A 142 -15.04 -13.87 43.11
CA GLU A 142 -16.00 -14.88 43.60
C GLU A 142 -15.78 -15.25 45.07
N ALA A 143 -14.53 -15.41 45.50
CA ALA A 143 -14.22 -15.69 46.89
C ALA A 143 -14.61 -14.52 47.81
N GLN A 144 -14.37 -13.28 47.38
CA GLN A 144 -14.82 -12.07 48.08
C GLN A 144 -16.35 -11.95 48.12
N LEU A 145 -17.05 -12.26 47.02
CA LEU A 145 -18.52 -12.28 46.97
C LEU A 145 -19.12 -13.40 47.84
N LYS A 146 -18.46 -14.54 47.97
CA LYS A 146 -18.84 -15.65 48.88
C LYS A 146 -18.59 -15.28 50.35
N ASP A 147 -17.47 -14.61 50.67
CA ASP A 147 -17.18 -14.08 52.01
C ASP A 147 -18.17 -12.97 52.44
N LEU A 148 -18.50 -12.04 51.53
CA LEU A 148 -19.53 -11.02 51.76
C LEU A 148 -20.93 -11.64 51.95
N HIS A 149 -21.31 -12.64 51.15
CA HIS A 149 -22.55 -13.38 51.36
C HIS A 149 -22.55 -14.19 52.67
N ALA A 150 -21.42 -14.78 53.07
CA ALA A 150 -21.33 -15.50 54.34
C ALA A 150 -21.51 -14.56 55.55
N LYS A 151 -20.95 -13.36 55.48
CA LYS A 151 -21.13 -12.31 56.49
C LYS A 151 -22.58 -11.83 56.55
N LEU A 152 -23.20 -11.52 55.41
CA LEU A 152 -24.61 -11.15 55.32
C LEU A 152 -25.57 -12.29 55.74
N GLY A 153 -25.17 -13.55 55.54
CA GLY A 153 -25.96 -14.74 55.89
C GLY A 153 -25.90 -15.12 57.38
N HIS A 154 -24.90 -14.64 58.13
CA HIS A 154 -24.78 -14.98 59.55
C HIS A 154 -25.70 -14.14 60.44
N ASP A 155 -26.09 -12.94 60.00
CA ASP A 155 -27.00 -12.01 60.71
C ASP A 155 -28.49 -12.32 60.46
N GLY A 156 -28.84 -13.60 60.33
CA GLY A 156 -30.20 -14.07 60.02
C GLY A 156 -31.26 -13.84 61.12
N LYS A 157 -30.97 -13.07 62.17
CA LYS A 157 -31.91 -12.67 63.23
C LYS A 157 -31.65 -11.23 63.70
N ASN A 158 -32.70 -10.43 63.72
CA ASN A 158 -32.81 -9.03 64.17
C ASN A 158 -32.21 -7.93 63.26
N THR A 159 -33.05 -7.47 62.32
CA THR A 159 -33.40 -6.03 62.09
C THR A 159 -32.29 -4.96 62.17
N GLY A 160 -31.87 -4.40 61.01
CA GLY A 160 -31.14 -3.11 61.02
C GLY A 160 -30.31 -2.73 59.78
N VAL A 161 -30.91 -2.66 58.58
CA VAL A 161 -30.20 -2.49 57.28
C VAL A 161 -29.60 -1.07 57.03
N MET A 162 -29.21 -0.33 58.08
CA MET A 162 -28.64 1.02 57.96
C MET A 162 -27.41 1.29 58.85
N SER A 163 -26.97 0.36 59.71
CA SER A 163 -25.83 0.61 60.62
C SER A 163 -24.47 0.12 60.08
N ALA A 164 -24.45 -0.95 59.29
CA ALA A 164 -23.22 -1.63 58.85
C ALA A 164 -22.42 -0.86 57.77
N MET A 165 -23.02 0.13 57.11
CA MET A 165 -22.35 0.88 56.03
C MET A 165 -21.33 1.91 56.55
N THR A 166 -21.38 2.26 57.84
CA THR A 166 -20.58 3.32 58.45
C THR A 166 -19.15 2.86 58.77
N ASP A 167 -18.99 1.71 59.43
CA ASP A 167 -17.67 1.21 59.86
C ASP A 167 -16.81 0.70 58.71
N ALA A 168 -17.42 0.18 57.64
CA ALA A 168 -16.71 -0.28 56.45
C ALA A 168 -15.91 0.85 55.77
N VAL A 169 -16.39 2.09 55.84
CA VAL A 169 -15.75 3.26 55.22
C VAL A 169 -14.47 3.67 55.97
N ALA A 170 -14.40 3.46 57.29
CA ALA A 170 -13.22 3.80 58.09
C ALA A 170 -11.99 2.93 57.76
N GLY A 171 -12.20 1.68 57.33
CA GLY A 171 -11.12 0.73 57.04
C GLY A 171 -10.44 0.90 55.67
N VAL A 172 -11.18 1.37 54.66
CA VAL A 172 -10.73 1.37 53.25
C VAL A 172 -9.78 2.54 52.92
N VAL A 173 -9.94 3.69 53.59
CA VAL A 173 -9.18 4.94 53.33
C VAL A 173 -7.65 4.78 53.51
N ARG A 174 -7.17 3.70 54.14
CA ARG A 174 -5.73 3.39 54.31
C ARG A 174 -5.13 2.42 53.28
N ARG A 175 -5.86 1.96 52.25
CA ARG A 175 -5.36 0.87 51.38
C ARG A 175 -5.68 0.99 49.88
N SER A 176 -5.68 2.20 49.32
CA SER A 176 -5.86 2.42 47.87
C SER A 176 -5.12 3.65 47.33
N THR A 177 -3.80 3.74 47.58
CA THR A 177 -2.91 4.76 46.99
C THR A 177 -1.56 4.16 46.58
N SER A 178 -1.57 3.28 45.59
CA SER A 178 -0.37 2.81 44.88
C SER A 178 -0.76 2.21 43.52
N LEU A 179 0.17 2.24 42.56
CA LEU A 179 0.00 1.99 41.11
C LEU A 179 -0.77 3.11 40.37
N THR A 180 -0.24 3.78 39.34
CA THR A 180 1.14 3.85 38.80
C THR A 180 1.34 5.13 37.96
N SER A 181 2.37 5.91 38.23
CA SER A 181 3.15 6.67 37.22
C SER A 181 4.47 7.15 37.83
N THR A 182 5.50 7.37 37.01
CA THR A 182 6.90 7.61 37.43
C THR A 182 7.40 9.00 37.05
N SER A 183 8.01 9.74 38.00
CA SER A 183 8.86 10.92 37.72
C SER A 183 9.72 11.33 38.92
N HIS A 184 10.68 12.23 38.67
CA HIS A 184 11.49 12.95 39.68
C HIS A 184 10.61 14.03 40.38
N LYS A 185 10.92 14.57 41.57
CA LYS A 185 12.18 15.19 42.05
C LYS A 185 12.27 15.25 43.60
N GLU A 186 13.51 15.32 44.09
CA GLU A 186 14.02 16.09 45.25
C GLU A 186 13.31 16.07 46.63
N LYS A 187 13.97 15.42 47.62
CA LYS A 187 14.46 15.96 48.91
C LYS A 187 13.53 16.75 49.86
N GLU A 188 13.59 16.67 51.20
CA GLU A 188 14.23 15.81 52.24
C GLU A 188 13.79 16.37 53.63
N PRO A 189 14.11 15.79 54.82
CA PRO A 189 14.80 14.53 55.13
C PRO A 189 14.16 13.66 56.25
N VAL A 190 14.82 12.53 56.55
CA VAL A 190 14.73 11.66 57.75
C VAL A 190 13.46 10.80 57.95
N SER A 191 13.55 9.55 57.49
CA SER A 191 13.71 8.42 58.44
C SER A 191 14.63 7.38 57.80
N MET A 192 15.83 7.18 58.36
CA MET A 192 16.97 6.60 57.64
C MET A 192 17.15 5.08 57.86
N GLU A 193 16.22 4.41 58.55
CA GLU A 193 16.44 3.05 59.06
C GLU A 193 15.84 1.95 58.17
N GLU A 194 14.57 2.09 57.78
CA GLU A 194 13.85 1.08 56.98
C GLU A 194 14.36 1.01 55.52
N GLY A 195 14.73 2.17 54.95
CA GLY A 195 15.42 2.25 53.66
C GLY A 195 16.84 1.68 53.69
N MET A 196 17.60 1.91 54.78
CA MET A 196 18.90 1.25 54.97
C MET A 196 18.73 -0.27 55.02
N LYS A 197 17.72 -0.78 55.75
CA LYS A 197 17.51 -2.22 55.90
C LYS A 197 17.21 -2.91 54.58
N LYS A 198 16.37 -2.33 53.71
CA LYS A 198 16.11 -2.91 52.38
C LYS A 198 17.35 -2.84 51.47
N VAL A 199 18.09 -1.72 51.49
CA VAL A 199 19.34 -1.61 50.72
C VAL A 199 20.42 -2.56 51.25
N GLN A 200 20.43 -2.84 52.55
CA GLN A 200 21.28 -3.86 53.19
C GLN A 200 20.89 -5.26 52.70
N GLU A 201 19.61 -5.62 52.68
CA GLU A 201 19.09 -6.91 52.19
C GLU A 201 19.39 -7.10 50.69
N ASP A 202 19.13 -6.09 49.85
CA ASP A 202 19.47 -6.11 48.42
C ASP A 202 21.01 -6.20 48.22
N ALA A 203 21.81 -5.46 48.99
CA ALA A 203 23.27 -5.52 48.93
C ALA A 203 23.86 -6.84 49.48
N GLU A 204 23.19 -7.52 50.40
CA GLU A 204 23.58 -8.85 50.87
C GLU A 204 23.18 -9.94 49.86
N GLY A 205 22.07 -9.76 49.14
CA GLY A 205 21.74 -10.55 47.95
C GLY A 205 22.81 -10.43 46.85
N TRP A 206 23.16 -9.19 46.47
CA TRP A 206 24.24 -8.95 45.50
C TRP A 206 25.60 -9.43 46.01
N LYS A 207 25.95 -9.24 47.29
CA LYS A 207 27.16 -9.83 47.89
C LYS A 207 27.15 -11.36 47.85
N THR A 208 25.99 -12.00 47.96
CA THR A 208 25.91 -13.48 47.89
C THR A 208 26.22 -13.97 46.48
N ILE A 209 25.68 -13.31 45.45
CA ILE A 209 25.98 -13.61 44.04
C ILE A 209 27.44 -13.27 43.71
N VAL A 210 27.92 -12.08 44.10
CA VAL A 210 29.31 -11.66 43.89
C VAL A 210 30.28 -12.58 44.63
N LYS A 211 30.01 -12.97 45.88
CA LYS A 211 30.85 -13.90 46.64
C LYS A 211 30.88 -15.29 46.01
N ALA A 212 29.77 -15.78 45.45
CA ALA A 212 29.78 -17.02 44.67
C ALA A 212 30.66 -16.91 43.41
N LEU A 213 30.56 -15.79 42.67
CA LEU A 213 31.40 -15.52 41.50
C LEU A 213 32.87 -15.23 41.84
N GLU A 214 33.17 -14.70 43.04
CA GLU A 214 34.50 -14.50 43.60
C GLU A 214 35.10 -15.81 44.11
N GLU A 215 34.31 -16.68 44.73
CA GLU A 215 34.71 -18.04 45.12
C GLU A 215 34.97 -18.90 43.88
N GLU A 216 34.14 -18.80 42.84
CA GLU A 216 34.38 -19.44 41.54
C GLU A 216 35.61 -18.84 40.84
N ASN A 217 35.79 -17.51 40.83
CA ASN A 217 37.02 -16.88 40.32
C ASN A 217 38.26 -17.31 41.12
N SER A 218 38.15 -17.44 42.43
CA SER A 218 39.23 -17.86 43.32
C SER A 218 39.57 -19.33 43.08
N PHE A 219 38.56 -20.19 42.91
CA PHE A 219 38.73 -21.58 42.52
C PHE A 219 39.39 -21.70 41.14
N LEU A 220 38.94 -20.94 40.14
CA LEU A 220 39.55 -20.90 38.81
C LEU A 220 40.99 -20.36 38.85
N LYS A 221 41.28 -19.30 39.61
CA LYS A 221 42.64 -18.76 39.82
C LYS A 221 43.53 -19.65 40.69
N SER A 222 42.95 -20.52 41.53
CA SER A 222 43.67 -21.53 42.29
C SER A 222 43.95 -22.78 41.44
N LYS A 223 43.01 -23.16 40.57
CA LYS A 223 43.17 -24.23 39.58
C LYS A 223 44.18 -23.84 38.50
N LEU A 224 44.15 -22.59 38.03
CA LEU A 224 45.16 -22.01 37.13
C LEU A 224 46.54 -22.01 37.78
N ARG A 225 46.67 -21.49 39.01
CA ARG A 225 47.94 -21.54 39.75
C ARG A 225 48.40 -22.96 40.05
N SER A 226 47.49 -23.91 40.28
CA SER A 226 47.85 -25.32 40.42
C SER A 226 48.30 -25.97 39.11
N THR A 227 47.85 -25.49 37.95
CA THR A 227 48.41 -25.89 36.65
C THR A 227 49.72 -25.18 36.33
N GLU A 228 49.89 -23.91 36.72
CA GLU A 228 51.13 -23.16 36.59
C GLU A 228 52.23 -23.73 37.52
N GLU A 229 51.93 -24.09 38.77
CA GLU A 229 52.84 -24.81 39.67
C GLU A 229 53.20 -26.21 39.17
N LYS A 230 52.30 -26.89 38.43
CA LYS A 230 52.62 -28.18 37.79
C LYS A 230 53.51 -28.03 36.56
N LEU A 231 53.33 -26.97 35.78
CA LEU A 231 54.22 -26.62 34.67
C LEU A 231 55.60 -26.17 35.18
N GLN A 232 55.63 -25.22 36.12
CA GLN A 232 56.85 -24.68 36.72
C GLN A 232 57.57 -25.68 37.65
N GLY A 233 56.84 -26.68 38.15
CA GLY A 233 57.40 -27.86 38.83
C GLY A 233 58.06 -28.85 37.86
N ALA A 234 57.60 -28.92 36.60
CA ALA A 234 58.24 -29.71 35.54
C ALA A 234 59.50 -29.03 34.95
N GLU A 235 59.68 -27.71 35.15
CA GLU A 235 60.85 -26.96 34.69
C GLU A 235 62.03 -26.90 35.69
N LYS A 236 61.99 -27.64 36.80
CA LYS A 236 63.15 -27.76 37.71
C LYS A 236 63.94 -29.05 37.46
N PRO A 237 65.20 -28.97 37.00
CA PRO A 237 66.00 -30.15 36.67
C PRO A 237 66.59 -30.80 37.93
N THR A 238 65.80 -31.65 38.60
CA THR A 238 66.37 -32.67 39.49
C THR A 238 66.78 -33.88 38.65
N MET A 239 68.08 -34.00 38.38
CA MET A 239 68.65 -35.22 37.81
C MET A 239 68.46 -36.37 38.79
N ASP A 240 67.94 -37.51 38.32
CA ASP A 240 68.50 -38.80 38.75
C ASP A 240 68.16 -39.93 37.77
N LYS A 241 69.15 -40.82 37.60
CA LYS A 241 69.09 -42.19 37.05
C LYS A 241 68.62 -42.50 35.61
N GLU A 242 69.63 -42.87 34.83
CA GLU A 242 69.75 -44.19 34.19
C GLU A 242 68.65 -44.64 33.20
N SER A 243 68.83 -44.26 31.93
CA SER A 243 68.64 -45.19 30.79
C SER A 243 69.46 -44.73 29.59
N SER A 244 70.35 -45.59 29.09
CA SER A 244 71.18 -45.33 27.91
C SER A 244 70.40 -45.60 26.62
N VAL A 245 69.55 -44.65 26.24
CA VAL A 245 68.91 -44.60 24.91
C VAL A 245 69.99 -44.45 23.84
N SER A 246 69.88 -45.14 22.72
CA SER A 246 70.87 -45.03 21.65
C SER A 246 70.89 -43.62 21.03
N LEU A 247 72.07 -43.19 20.57
CA LEU A 247 72.20 -41.98 19.76
C LEU A 247 71.36 -42.10 18.47
N ASP A 248 71.27 -43.30 17.91
CA ASP A 248 70.45 -43.57 16.72
C ASP A 248 68.95 -43.40 17.00
N GLU A 249 68.43 -43.89 18.13
CA GLU A 249 67.03 -43.72 18.53
C GLU A 249 66.68 -42.24 18.78
N LEU A 250 67.64 -41.44 19.25
CA LEU A 250 67.48 -40.00 19.39
C LEU A 250 67.51 -39.30 18.03
N GLN A 251 68.37 -39.71 17.10
CA GLN A 251 68.38 -39.19 15.73
C GLN A 251 67.13 -39.59 14.93
N GLU A 252 66.55 -40.76 15.18
CA GLU A 252 65.29 -41.21 14.59
C GLU A 252 64.11 -40.37 15.11
N LYS A 253 63.96 -40.23 16.44
CA LYS A 253 62.94 -39.34 17.04
C LYS A 253 63.08 -37.87 16.61
N VAL A 254 64.30 -37.38 16.37
CA VAL A 254 64.53 -36.04 15.82
C VAL A 254 64.12 -35.94 14.34
N LYS A 255 64.23 -37.00 13.54
CA LYS A 255 63.68 -37.02 12.17
C LYS A 255 62.15 -37.01 12.21
N ASP A 256 61.54 -37.85 13.04
CA ASP A 256 60.08 -37.95 13.17
C ASP A 256 59.46 -36.62 13.63
N LEU A 257 60.09 -35.94 14.60
CA LEU A 257 59.66 -34.62 15.06
C LEU A 257 59.84 -33.53 13.99
N ASN A 258 60.88 -33.60 13.15
CA ASN A 258 61.01 -32.67 12.02
C ASN A 258 59.97 -32.95 10.93
N LEU A 259 59.70 -34.22 10.60
CA LEU A 259 58.66 -34.61 9.65
C LEU A 259 57.27 -34.16 10.14
N TYR A 260 56.97 -34.32 11.42
CA TYR A 260 55.74 -33.80 12.03
C TYR A 260 55.66 -32.27 11.96
N LEU A 261 56.77 -31.57 12.22
CA LEU A 261 56.86 -30.11 12.11
C LEU A 261 56.70 -29.61 10.66
N GLU A 262 57.16 -30.38 9.67
CA GLU A 262 56.96 -30.10 8.24
C GLU A 262 55.50 -30.33 7.82
N CYS A 263 54.85 -31.39 8.31
CA CYS A 263 53.41 -31.61 8.13
C CYS A 263 52.56 -30.48 8.76
N GLU A 264 52.89 -30.02 9.97
CA GLU A 264 52.21 -28.89 10.64
C GLU A 264 52.47 -27.54 9.94
N ARG A 265 53.61 -27.39 9.26
CA ARG A 265 53.87 -26.23 8.41
C ARG A 265 53.05 -26.28 7.12
N ALA A 266 52.92 -27.46 6.51
CA ALA A 266 52.09 -27.66 5.33
C ALA A 266 50.60 -27.40 5.65
N SER A 267 50.05 -28.06 6.67
CA SER A 267 48.64 -27.89 7.08
C SER A 267 48.30 -26.43 7.44
N ARG A 268 49.24 -25.73 8.08
CA ARG A 268 49.11 -24.29 8.36
C ARG A 268 49.12 -23.45 7.08
N THR A 269 49.99 -23.77 6.12
CA THR A 269 50.06 -23.05 4.83
C THR A 269 48.76 -23.24 4.04
N ASP A 270 48.24 -24.47 4.01
CA ASP A 270 46.93 -24.77 3.41
C ASP A 270 45.80 -23.98 4.10
N LEU A 271 45.80 -23.91 5.44
CA LEU A 271 44.81 -23.16 6.20
C LEU A 271 44.90 -21.64 5.97
N GLU A 272 46.11 -21.09 5.82
CA GLU A 272 46.33 -19.69 5.44
C GLU A 272 45.85 -19.41 3.99
N ILE A 273 45.97 -20.38 3.07
CA ILE A 273 45.37 -20.33 1.73
C ILE A 273 43.83 -20.38 1.81
N TYR A 274 43.24 -21.31 2.58
CA TYR A 274 41.78 -21.39 2.77
C TYR A 274 41.21 -20.09 3.34
N VAL A 275 41.88 -19.47 4.32
CA VAL A 275 41.48 -18.17 4.89
C VAL A 275 41.59 -17.05 3.83
N SER A 276 42.59 -17.09 2.94
CA SER A 276 42.70 -16.15 1.82
C SER A 276 41.54 -16.31 0.81
N VAL A 277 41.20 -17.54 0.44
CA VAL A 277 40.06 -17.85 -0.45
C VAL A 277 38.74 -17.41 0.18
N LEU A 278 38.50 -17.72 1.46
CA LEU A 278 37.28 -17.31 2.18
C LEU A 278 37.15 -15.78 2.30
N ASN A 279 38.25 -15.06 2.52
CA ASN A 279 38.23 -13.59 2.51
C ASN A 279 37.96 -13.03 1.10
N THR A 280 38.46 -13.68 0.05
CA THR A 280 38.19 -13.30 -1.34
C THR A 280 36.71 -13.52 -1.70
N GLN A 281 36.17 -14.70 -1.37
CA GLN A 281 34.75 -15.02 -1.54
C GLN A 281 33.84 -14.07 -0.74
N LYS A 282 34.21 -13.73 0.50
CA LYS A 282 33.52 -12.72 1.29
C LYS A 282 33.53 -11.35 0.61
N GLY A 283 34.65 -10.95 0.01
CA GLY A 283 34.75 -9.71 -0.78
C GLY A 283 33.75 -9.69 -1.93
N VAL A 284 33.78 -10.72 -2.78
CA VAL A 284 32.85 -10.86 -3.93
C VAL A 284 31.38 -10.83 -3.48
N LEU A 285 31.01 -11.62 -2.47
CA LEU A 285 29.63 -11.64 -1.94
C LEU A 285 29.20 -10.30 -1.33
N GLN A 286 30.14 -9.52 -0.79
CA GLN A 286 29.86 -8.20 -0.24
C GLN A 286 29.72 -7.14 -1.34
N ASP A 287 30.54 -7.21 -2.40
CA ASP A 287 30.40 -6.38 -3.61
C ASP A 287 29.09 -6.70 -4.35
N ASP A 288 28.71 -7.96 -4.49
CA ASP A 288 27.43 -8.40 -5.07
C ASP A 288 26.24 -7.93 -4.22
N SER A 289 26.33 -8.00 -2.88
CA SER A 289 25.29 -7.46 -2.00
C SER A 289 25.13 -5.94 -2.16
N ASP A 290 26.23 -5.20 -2.29
CA ASP A 290 26.21 -3.77 -2.53
C ASP A 290 25.78 -3.40 -3.96
N LYS A 291 26.01 -4.28 -4.94
CA LYS A 291 25.50 -4.16 -6.31
C LYS A 291 23.98 -4.36 -6.36
N LEU A 292 23.47 -5.46 -5.80
CA LEU A 292 22.04 -5.74 -5.69
C LEU A 292 21.30 -4.63 -4.92
N ARG A 293 21.93 -4.02 -3.90
CA ARG A 293 21.36 -2.88 -3.17
C ARG A 293 21.23 -1.62 -4.04
N LYS A 294 22.19 -1.37 -4.94
CA LYS A 294 22.14 -0.26 -5.92
C LYS A 294 21.09 -0.53 -7.00
N GLU A 295 21.01 -1.76 -7.51
CA GLU A 295 20.01 -2.18 -8.50
C GLU A 295 18.59 -2.06 -7.93
N LEU A 296 18.34 -2.55 -6.71
CA LEU A 296 17.08 -2.37 -5.99
C LEU A 296 16.71 -0.88 -5.79
N HIS A 297 17.68 -0.04 -5.41
CA HIS A 297 17.45 1.39 -5.27
C HIS A 297 17.07 2.05 -6.62
N ASN A 298 17.70 1.64 -7.71
CA ASN A 298 17.38 2.12 -9.06
C ASN A 298 15.97 1.69 -9.50
N VAL A 299 15.59 0.43 -9.26
CA VAL A 299 14.23 -0.07 -9.55
C VAL A 299 13.17 0.69 -8.73
N CYS A 300 13.43 0.96 -7.44
CA CYS A 300 12.55 1.78 -6.61
C CYS A 300 12.43 3.23 -7.13
N LYS A 301 13.51 3.81 -7.65
CA LYS A 301 13.50 5.15 -8.25
C LYS A 301 12.69 5.19 -9.55
N LEU A 302 12.90 4.22 -10.45
CA LEU A 302 12.15 4.09 -11.70
C LEU A 302 10.64 3.90 -11.43
N LEU A 303 10.28 3.04 -10.48
CA LEU A 303 8.89 2.80 -10.08
C LEU A 303 8.21 4.07 -9.53
N GLU A 304 8.92 4.92 -8.79
CA GLU A 304 8.34 6.18 -8.30
C GLU A 304 8.24 7.25 -9.40
N GLN A 305 9.17 7.27 -10.35
CA GLN A 305 9.09 8.09 -11.57
C GLN A 305 7.90 7.69 -12.46
N GLU A 306 7.64 6.39 -12.62
CA GLU A 306 6.48 5.87 -13.35
C GLU A 306 5.16 6.25 -12.64
N LYS A 307 5.10 6.14 -11.30
CA LYS A 307 3.95 6.62 -10.52
C LYS A 307 3.73 8.12 -10.59
N THR A 308 4.77 8.96 -10.73
CA THR A 308 4.58 10.41 -10.97
C THR A 308 4.05 10.66 -12.38
N ALA A 309 4.65 10.07 -13.41
CA ALA A 309 4.19 10.21 -14.79
C ALA A 309 2.74 9.73 -14.97
N HIS A 310 2.36 8.60 -14.35
CA HIS A 310 0.98 8.10 -14.38
C HIS A 310 -0.01 9.04 -13.65
N ARG A 311 0.41 9.71 -12.57
CA ARG A 311 -0.42 10.73 -11.88
C ARG A 311 -0.61 11.97 -12.74
N GLU A 312 0.46 12.47 -13.36
CA GLU A 312 0.42 13.63 -14.26
C GLU A 312 -0.42 13.35 -15.52
N LEU A 313 -0.27 12.17 -16.11
CA LEU A 313 -1.10 11.71 -17.23
C LEU A 313 -2.57 11.61 -16.83
N LYS A 314 -2.88 11.02 -15.66
CA LYS A 314 -4.26 10.98 -15.14
C LYS A 314 -4.84 12.37 -14.91
N GLN A 315 -4.07 13.31 -14.36
CA GLN A 315 -4.49 14.70 -14.18
C GLN A 315 -4.75 15.39 -15.52
N THR A 316 -3.88 15.15 -16.52
CA THR A 316 -4.04 15.69 -17.88
C THR A 316 -5.32 15.16 -18.54
N TRP A 317 -5.59 13.86 -18.43
CA TRP A 317 -6.85 13.26 -18.91
C TRP A 317 -8.08 13.78 -18.16
N GLN A 318 -7.99 13.98 -16.85
CA GLN A 318 -9.06 14.60 -16.06
C GLN A 318 -9.37 16.02 -16.58
N MET A 319 -8.34 16.87 -16.73
CA MET A 319 -8.49 18.22 -17.26
C MET A 319 -9.05 18.24 -18.70
N ALA A 320 -8.65 17.30 -19.56
CA ALA A 320 -9.19 17.17 -20.91
C ALA A 320 -10.68 16.74 -20.91
N ASN A 321 -11.06 15.83 -20.01
CA ASN A 321 -12.46 15.42 -19.84
C ASN A 321 -13.32 16.55 -19.27
N ASP A 322 -12.82 17.27 -18.27
CA ASP A 322 -13.52 18.41 -17.66
C ASP A 322 -13.70 19.54 -18.69
N GLN A 323 -12.67 19.87 -19.49
CA GLN A 323 -12.78 20.79 -20.62
C GLN A 323 -13.75 20.31 -21.70
N PHE A 324 -13.79 19.01 -22.01
CA PHE A 324 -14.77 18.46 -22.95
C PHE A 324 -16.20 18.63 -22.44
N LEU A 325 -16.45 18.33 -21.16
CA LEU A 325 -17.74 18.49 -20.51
C LEU A 325 -18.16 19.97 -20.42
N GLU A 326 -17.26 20.88 -20.09
CA GLU A 326 -17.51 22.32 -20.09
C GLU A 326 -17.86 22.84 -21.50
N ASN A 327 -17.08 22.45 -22.52
CA ASN A 327 -17.37 22.78 -23.91
C ASN A 327 -18.73 22.22 -24.37
N GLN A 328 -19.09 20.99 -23.95
CA GLN A 328 -20.38 20.38 -24.24
C GLN A 328 -21.52 21.14 -23.54
N GLN A 329 -21.35 21.53 -22.28
CA GLN A 329 -22.33 22.37 -21.54
C GLN A 329 -22.50 23.74 -22.19
N MET A 330 -21.40 24.40 -22.59
CA MET A 330 -21.43 25.68 -23.28
C MET A 330 -22.06 25.59 -24.67
N LEU A 331 -21.86 24.49 -25.39
CA LEU A 331 -22.55 24.21 -26.66
C LEU A 331 -24.05 23.97 -26.44
N ASN A 332 -24.43 23.20 -25.41
CA ASN A 332 -25.83 22.98 -25.04
C ASN A 332 -26.53 24.28 -24.58
N ALA A 333 -25.83 25.17 -23.88
CA ALA A 333 -26.34 26.48 -23.50
C ALA A 333 -26.58 27.37 -24.74
N LYS A 334 -25.62 27.43 -25.67
CA LYS A 334 -25.76 28.15 -26.96
C LYS A 334 -26.91 27.56 -27.80
N MET A 335 -27.01 26.23 -27.88
CA MET A 335 -28.12 25.53 -28.55
C MET A 335 -29.47 25.86 -27.90
N THR A 336 -29.54 25.96 -26.57
CA THR A 336 -30.77 26.32 -25.83
C THR A 336 -31.17 27.78 -26.06
N LEU A 337 -30.21 28.71 -26.10
CA LEU A 337 -30.46 30.11 -26.44
C LEU A 337 -30.97 30.25 -27.88
N MET A 338 -30.30 29.61 -28.84
CA MET A 338 -30.73 29.58 -30.25
C MET A 338 -32.13 28.98 -30.37
N TRP A 339 -32.37 27.82 -29.76
CA TRP A 339 -33.68 27.17 -29.71
C TRP A 339 -34.74 28.11 -29.16
N ASN A 340 -34.50 28.82 -28.06
CA ASN A 340 -35.49 29.72 -27.49
C ASN A 340 -35.91 30.84 -28.46
N VAL A 341 -34.97 31.40 -29.24
CA VAL A 341 -35.21 32.45 -30.25
C VAL A 341 -35.94 31.94 -31.50
N MET A 342 -35.83 30.66 -31.86
CA MET A 342 -36.48 30.10 -33.06
C MET A 342 -38.02 30.12 -32.97
N THR A 343 -38.70 30.32 -34.11
CA THR A 343 -40.16 30.23 -34.18
C THR A 343 -40.64 28.79 -34.00
N ASN A 344 -41.92 28.59 -33.67
CA ASN A 344 -42.48 27.24 -33.47
C ASN A 344 -42.41 26.36 -34.72
N GLU A 345 -42.53 26.95 -35.91
CA GLU A 345 -42.37 26.24 -37.19
C GLU A 345 -40.91 25.82 -37.44
N GLN A 346 -39.95 26.69 -37.15
CA GLN A 346 -38.52 26.37 -37.22
C GLN A 346 -38.13 25.26 -36.22
N LYS A 347 -38.64 25.36 -34.98
CA LYS A 347 -38.50 24.33 -33.93
C LYS A 347 -39.04 22.98 -34.40
N GLN A 348 -40.17 22.96 -35.11
CA GLN A 348 -40.77 21.74 -35.61
C GLN A 348 -39.93 21.10 -36.71
N LYS A 349 -39.47 21.86 -37.70
CA LYS A 349 -38.58 21.37 -38.77
C LYS A 349 -37.29 20.73 -38.20
N VAL A 350 -36.69 21.34 -37.16
CA VAL A 350 -35.52 20.76 -36.47
C VAL A 350 -35.84 19.45 -35.74
N ARG A 351 -37.05 19.26 -35.18
CA ARG A 351 -37.44 17.96 -34.61
C ARG A 351 -37.56 16.88 -35.69
N GLU A 352 -38.24 17.21 -36.79
CA GLU A 352 -38.43 16.30 -37.93
C GLU A 352 -37.10 15.88 -38.55
N GLU A 353 -36.15 16.81 -38.67
CA GLU A 353 -34.79 16.57 -39.18
C GLU A 353 -33.93 15.77 -38.19
N ARG A 354 -33.98 16.08 -36.89
CA ARG A 354 -33.31 15.28 -35.84
C ARG A 354 -33.86 13.85 -35.76
N GLN A 355 -35.17 13.66 -35.97
CA GLN A 355 -35.80 12.35 -35.94
C GLN A 355 -35.42 11.53 -37.18
N LYS A 356 -35.33 12.14 -38.37
CA LYS A 356 -34.73 11.51 -39.56
C LYS A 356 -33.30 11.04 -39.29
N LEU A 357 -32.45 11.90 -38.71
CA LEU A 357 -31.06 11.52 -38.37
C LEU A 357 -30.98 10.36 -37.37
N LEU A 358 -31.89 10.28 -36.39
CA LEU A 358 -31.98 9.15 -35.46
C LEU A 358 -32.37 7.85 -36.17
N THR A 359 -33.30 7.89 -37.14
CA THR A 359 -33.71 6.71 -37.92
C THR A 359 -32.71 6.25 -38.98
N THR A 360 -31.64 7.01 -39.25
CA THR A 360 -30.67 6.72 -40.33
C THR A 360 -29.25 6.48 -39.80
N ARG A 361 -29.05 6.37 -38.48
CA ARG A 361 -27.74 6.08 -37.89
C ARG A 361 -27.45 4.57 -37.88
N PRO A 362 -26.34 4.09 -38.49
CA PRO A 362 -25.88 2.71 -38.32
C PRO A 362 -25.53 2.40 -36.86
N GLN A 363 -25.75 1.16 -36.40
CA GLN A 363 -25.27 0.71 -35.09
C GLN A 363 -23.74 0.79 -35.06
N ALA A 364 -23.21 1.69 -34.23
CA ALA A 364 -21.79 1.95 -34.11
C ALA A 364 -21.38 1.86 -32.63
N GLY A 365 -20.74 0.75 -32.27
CA GLY A 365 -20.03 0.57 -30.99
C GLY A 365 -20.93 0.59 -29.75
N GLU A 366 -21.56 -0.54 -29.44
CA GLU A 366 -22.00 -0.81 -28.07
C GLU A 366 -20.76 -0.97 -27.18
N LEU A 367 -20.70 -0.28 -26.02
CA LEU A 367 -19.55 -0.37 -25.13
C LEU A 367 -19.55 -1.74 -24.44
N VAL A 368 -18.45 -2.48 -24.58
CA VAL A 368 -18.26 -3.78 -23.91
C VAL A 368 -18.06 -3.55 -22.42
N ASP A 369 -19.04 -3.97 -21.61
CA ASP A 369 -18.95 -3.98 -20.15
C ASP A 369 -18.18 -5.21 -19.66
N LEU A 370 -17.10 -4.99 -18.90
CA LEU A 370 -16.08 -6.01 -18.59
C LEU A 370 -16.33 -6.76 -17.27
N THR A 371 -17.59 -7.15 -16.99
CA THR A 371 -17.98 -7.76 -15.70
C THR A 371 -18.64 -9.15 -15.74
N THR A 372 -18.37 -9.99 -16.76
CA THR A 372 -18.58 -11.45 -16.62
C THR A 372 -17.64 -12.30 -17.50
N PRO A 373 -17.00 -13.37 -16.96
CA PRO A 373 -16.19 -14.30 -17.75
C PRO A 373 -16.99 -15.54 -18.23
N PRO A 374 -16.91 -15.93 -19.51
CA PRO A 374 -17.37 -17.24 -19.98
C PRO A 374 -16.41 -18.36 -19.54
N LEU A 375 -16.94 -19.52 -19.16
CA LEU A 375 -16.18 -20.72 -18.84
C LEU A 375 -16.27 -21.75 -19.97
N THR A 376 -15.09 -22.29 -20.37
CA THR A 376 -14.84 -23.56 -21.10
C THR A 376 -15.42 -23.74 -22.53
N PRO A 377 -14.93 -24.72 -23.33
CA PRO A 377 -13.57 -25.29 -23.42
C PRO A 377 -12.96 -25.35 -24.86
N VAL A 378 -11.67 -25.72 -24.90
CA VAL A 378 -10.75 -25.87 -26.04
C VAL A 378 -11.20 -26.82 -27.17
N SER A 379 -10.94 -26.44 -28.44
CA SER A 379 -10.43 -27.35 -29.50
C SER A 379 -9.75 -26.57 -30.67
N PRO A 380 -8.81 -27.17 -31.45
CA PRO A 380 -7.89 -26.45 -32.34
C PRO A 380 -8.08 -26.72 -33.86
N VAL A 381 -7.32 -25.98 -34.70
CA VAL A 381 -6.74 -26.29 -36.05
C VAL A 381 -6.21 -24.95 -36.61
N GLU A 382 -4.90 -24.70 -36.69
CA GLU A 382 -3.95 -25.14 -37.72
C GLU A 382 -4.29 -24.72 -39.17
N LYS A 383 -3.66 -23.63 -39.66
CA LYS A 383 -3.17 -23.50 -41.06
C LYS A 383 -2.35 -22.23 -41.30
N ALA A 384 -1.64 -22.23 -42.44
CA ALA A 384 -0.91 -21.10 -43.04
C ALA A 384 0.40 -20.66 -42.35
N ILE A 385 1.38 -21.56 -42.34
CA ILE A 385 2.72 -21.21 -42.83
C ILE A 385 2.80 -21.76 -44.26
N ASP A 386 3.11 -20.92 -45.26
CA ASP A 386 4.35 -20.95 -46.05
C ASP A 386 4.20 -20.21 -47.42
N VAL A 387 5.35 -19.91 -48.06
CA VAL A 387 5.58 -19.45 -49.44
C VAL A 387 5.06 -18.05 -49.82
N ALA A 388 6.01 -17.11 -49.99
CA ALA A 388 6.25 -16.39 -51.27
C ALA A 388 7.35 -15.31 -51.15
N LEU A 389 8.63 -15.71 -51.10
CA LEU A 389 9.74 -14.82 -51.48
C LEU A 389 10.11 -15.10 -52.94
N THR A 390 9.74 -14.21 -53.87
CA THR A 390 10.21 -14.30 -55.27
C THR A 390 10.29 -12.92 -55.90
N ILE A 391 11.45 -12.62 -56.49
CA ILE A 391 11.78 -11.36 -57.17
C ILE A 391 11.21 -11.38 -58.60
N PRO A 392 10.70 -10.24 -59.09
CA PRO A 392 10.95 -9.85 -60.48
C PRO A 392 11.77 -8.56 -60.59
N ASP A 393 12.65 -8.52 -61.59
CA ASP A 393 13.51 -7.39 -61.94
C ASP A 393 12.94 -6.61 -63.15
N SER A 394 13.31 -5.33 -63.27
CA SER A 394 13.34 -4.45 -64.48
C SER A 394 12.18 -4.47 -65.50
N GLY A 395 11.61 -3.29 -65.83
CA GLY A 395 10.75 -3.25 -67.03
C GLY A 395 9.94 -2.03 -67.51
N SER A 396 10.40 -0.77 -67.35
CA SER A 396 10.02 0.39 -68.21
C SER A 396 8.59 1.03 -68.18
N HIS A 397 8.61 2.38 -68.30
CA HIS A 397 7.69 3.26 -69.05
C HIS A 397 6.31 3.75 -68.50
N LEU A 398 6.37 4.93 -67.87
CA LEU A 398 5.57 6.16 -68.09
C LEU A 398 4.12 6.35 -67.56
N SER A 399 3.89 7.63 -67.21
CA SER A 399 2.64 8.41 -67.19
C SER A 399 1.55 8.10 -66.15
N ASP A 400 1.69 8.77 -65.00
CA ASP A 400 0.82 9.87 -64.55
C ASP A 400 -0.62 9.68 -64.01
N ILE A 401 -0.85 10.42 -62.92
CA ILE A 401 -2.12 10.99 -62.40
C ILE A 401 -3.10 10.02 -61.70
N SER A 402 -2.91 9.96 -60.38
CA SER A 402 -3.89 10.28 -59.33
C SER A 402 -5.38 9.91 -59.46
N THR A 403 -5.85 9.22 -58.42
CA THR A 403 -7.17 9.39 -57.76
C THR A 403 -8.44 9.25 -58.62
N LEU A 404 -9.18 8.16 -58.41
CA LEU A 404 -10.64 8.15 -58.57
C LEU A 404 -11.33 7.60 -57.32
N SER A 405 -12.45 8.25 -56.97
CA SER A 405 -13.36 7.82 -55.90
C SER A 405 -14.44 6.88 -56.45
N CYS A 406 -15.08 6.13 -55.57
CA CYS A 406 -16.13 5.18 -55.91
C CYS A 406 -17.39 5.85 -56.47
N THR A 407 -18.04 5.19 -57.42
CA THR A 407 -19.49 5.34 -57.69
C THR A 407 -20.09 3.97 -58.04
N ASN A 408 -21.41 3.86 -57.86
CA ASN A 408 -22.29 2.76 -58.29
C ASN A 408 -22.29 1.46 -57.45
N SER A 409 -23.41 0.74 -57.29
CA SER A 409 -24.86 1.09 -57.35
C SER A 409 -25.74 -0.12 -56.93
N ILE A 410 -26.97 0.15 -56.46
CA ILE A 410 -28.26 -0.56 -56.76
C ILE A 410 -28.23 -2.12 -56.77
N THR A 411 -28.96 -2.89 -55.95
CA THR A 411 -30.43 -3.01 -55.71
C THR A 411 -30.64 -3.89 -54.43
N SER A 412 -31.65 -3.76 -53.54
CA SER A 412 -33.10 -4.11 -53.62
C SER A 412 -33.36 -5.59 -54.02
N ILE A 413 -34.20 -6.43 -53.37
CA ILE A 413 -35.65 -6.33 -53.02
C ILE A 413 -36.08 -7.41 -51.97
N ALA A 414 -37.01 -7.10 -51.03
CA ALA A 414 -38.00 -7.96 -50.29
C ALA A 414 -37.52 -9.14 -49.38
N SER A 415 -38.29 -9.72 -48.42
CA SER A 415 -39.66 -9.55 -47.82
C SER A 415 -39.73 -10.28 -46.43
N ASP A 416 -40.79 -10.37 -45.60
CA ASP A 416 -42.21 -9.93 -45.70
C ASP A 416 -42.86 -9.45 -44.36
N LYS A 417 -43.09 -10.36 -43.37
CA LYS A 417 -44.06 -10.28 -42.23
C LYS A 417 -43.59 -11.16 -41.03
N GLU A 418 -44.18 -11.23 -39.81
CA GLU A 418 -45.57 -11.06 -39.30
C GLU A 418 -45.72 -10.26 -37.98
N GLU A 419 -46.96 -10.19 -37.45
CA GLU A 419 -47.49 -9.26 -36.43
C GLU A 419 -47.86 -9.91 -35.06
N SER A 420 -47.86 -9.14 -33.97
CA SER A 420 -48.83 -9.16 -32.83
C SER A 420 -48.36 -8.19 -31.71
N ASN A 421 -49.06 -7.09 -31.40
CA ASN A 421 -50.20 -6.93 -30.47
C ASN A 421 -49.80 -7.16 -28.99
N ASP A 422 -49.66 -6.09 -28.18
CA ASP A 422 -50.68 -5.45 -27.30
C ASP A 422 -50.63 -6.05 -25.86
N GLU A 423 -51.11 -5.46 -24.75
CA GLU A 423 -51.96 -4.28 -24.47
C GLU A 423 -51.35 -3.40 -23.34
N ASP A 424 -51.88 -2.17 -23.16
CA ASP A 424 -51.62 -1.28 -22.00
C ASP A 424 -52.46 -1.66 -20.75
N GLU A 425 -52.03 -1.24 -19.55
CA GLU A 425 -53.00 -0.70 -18.57
C GLU A 425 -52.36 0.38 -17.66
N ASP A 426 -53.13 1.44 -17.33
CA ASP A 426 -52.70 2.64 -16.59
C ASP A 426 -53.54 2.83 -15.29
N GLY A 427 -52.97 3.46 -14.26
CA GLY A 427 -53.42 3.28 -12.86
C GLY A 427 -53.16 4.41 -11.86
N ASP A 428 -53.29 5.68 -12.25
CA ASP A 428 -53.07 6.84 -11.37
C ASP A 428 -54.07 6.97 -10.19
N ASN A 429 -53.56 7.09 -8.94
CA ASN A 429 -54.02 8.15 -8.03
C ASN A 429 -53.05 8.53 -6.89
N LYS A 430 -52.14 9.47 -7.20
CA LYS A 430 -52.16 10.83 -6.62
C LYS A 430 -52.69 11.02 -5.18
N HIS A 431 -51.82 11.42 -4.23
CA HIS A 431 -52.09 12.62 -3.41
C HIS A 431 -50.87 13.37 -2.82
N LYS A 432 -50.99 14.71 -2.90
CA LYS A 432 -50.29 15.85 -2.26
C LYS A 432 -49.26 15.57 -1.14
N GLY A 433 -48.11 16.28 -1.06
CA GLY A 433 -47.53 17.30 -1.95
C GLY A 433 -46.98 18.54 -1.23
N GLN A 434 -46.46 19.51 -2.02
CA GLN A 434 -45.84 20.80 -1.59
C GLN A 434 -44.47 20.67 -0.89
N ARG A 435 -43.49 21.58 -1.07
CA ARG A 435 -43.23 22.70 -2.01
C ARG A 435 -41.68 22.90 -2.04
N GLN A 436 -41.01 23.26 -3.15
CA GLN A 436 -40.71 24.65 -3.59
C GLN A 436 -40.33 25.61 -2.44
N ARG A 437 -39.34 26.53 -2.53
CA ARG A 437 -38.39 27.03 -3.57
C ARG A 437 -37.40 27.98 -2.84
N SER A 438 -36.29 28.52 -3.37
CA SER A 438 -35.28 28.15 -4.39
C SER A 438 -34.46 29.42 -4.74
N HIS A 439 -33.16 29.31 -5.10
CA HIS A 439 -32.26 30.42 -5.53
C HIS A 439 -31.93 31.44 -4.39
N SER A 440 -30.83 32.21 -4.39
CA SER A 440 -29.51 32.16 -5.09
C SER A 440 -28.52 33.03 -4.24
N ASP A 441 -27.35 33.59 -4.64
CA ASP A 441 -26.70 33.83 -5.94
C ASP A 441 -25.16 34.05 -5.81
N SER A 442 -24.54 34.66 -6.82
CA SER A 442 -23.10 34.79 -7.12
C SER A 442 -22.44 36.05 -6.50
N GLY A 443 -21.10 36.11 -6.39
CA GLY A 443 -20.44 37.25 -5.71
C GLY A 443 -18.91 37.49 -5.80
N SER A 444 -18.24 37.15 -6.92
CA SER A 444 -16.87 37.62 -7.30
C SER A 444 -15.63 37.20 -6.50
N LEU A 445 -14.51 37.18 -7.23
CA LEU A 445 -13.12 37.05 -6.79
C LEU A 445 -12.52 38.43 -6.52
N GLU A 446 -11.44 38.50 -5.73
CA GLU A 446 -10.33 39.41 -6.04
C GLU A 446 -8.99 38.77 -5.61
N VAL A 447 -7.93 39.03 -6.38
CA VAL A 447 -6.59 38.46 -6.19
C VAL A 447 -5.61 39.60 -5.95
N ASN A 448 -4.71 39.46 -4.98
CA ASN A 448 -3.47 40.24 -4.89
C ASN A 448 -2.39 39.42 -4.20
N ASP A 449 -1.15 39.57 -4.68
CA ASP A 449 0.06 38.97 -4.13
C ASP A 449 0.48 39.62 -2.80
N ILE A 450 1.40 38.98 -2.05
CA ILE A 450 2.76 39.51 -1.79
C ILE A 450 3.57 38.58 -0.85
N ASP A 451 4.83 38.40 -1.25
CA ASP A 451 6.05 37.91 -0.59
C ASP A 451 6.10 36.97 0.64
N VAL A 452 7.14 36.13 0.56
CA VAL A 452 7.75 35.38 1.66
C VAL A 452 8.48 36.32 2.63
N SER A 453 8.35 36.10 3.94
CA SER A 453 9.31 36.65 4.92
C SER A 453 9.49 35.81 6.18
N ARG A 454 10.67 35.94 6.81
CA ARG A 454 11.30 34.91 7.66
C ARG A 454 11.91 35.50 8.94
N ALA A 455 11.19 35.45 10.06
CA ALA A 455 11.68 35.74 11.42
C ALA A 455 10.90 34.86 12.42
N LYS A 456 11.50 34.13 13.39
CA LYS A 456 12.43 34.49 14.49
C LYS A 456 11.78 35.19 15.68
N SER A 457 11.36 34.35 16.64
CA SER A 457 11.46 34.43 18.10
C SER A 457 11.37 35.76 18.89
N ALA A 458 10.60 35.64 19.98
CA ALA A 458 10.85 36.15 21.35
C ALA A 458 10.28 37.51 21.82
N GLU A 459 9.62 37.42 22.98
CA GLU A 459 9.65 38.35 24.13
C GLU A 459 9.41 39.86 23.91
N ASN A 460 8.22 40.35 24.32
CA ASN A 460 8.11 41.06 25.61
C ASN A 460 6.69 41.38 26.10
N LEU A 461 6.63 41.77 27.39
CA LEU A 461 5.62 42.52 28.15
C LEU A 461 4.73 41.79 29.18
N THR A 462 5.11 42.03 30.44
CA THR A 462 4.30 41.98 31.68
C THR A 462 4.48 43.35 32.40
N PRO A 463 3.75 43.69 33.50
CA PRO A 463 2.53 43.13 34.11
C PRO A 463 1.45 44.22 34.38
N LEU A 464 0.61 44.05 35.42
CA LEU A 464 -0.34 44.97 36.10
C LEU A 464 -1.84 44.84 35.68
N PRO A 465 -2.81 45.22 36.54
CA PRO A 465 -2.95 44.86 37.95
C PRO A 465 -4.40 44.42 38.35
N LEU A 466 -4.62 44.10 39.63
CA LEU A 466 -5.94 43.78 40.21
C LEU A 466 -6.90 44.99 40.26
N GLY A 467 -8.20 44.85 39.93
CA GLY A 467 -9.16 45.93 40.22
C GLY A 467 -10.64 45.86 39.74
N VAL A 468 -11.48 45.03 40.41
CA VAL A 468 -12.93 45.25 40.71
C VAL A 468 -13.97 45.40 39.55
N GLN A 469 -15.24 45.00 39.85
CA GLN A 469 -16.50 45.10 39.07
C GLN A 469 -16.68 44.02 37.97
N ASP A 470 -17.86 43.44 37.75
CA ASP A 470 -19.20 43.52 38.39
C ASP A 470 -19.60 42.12 38.98
N LYS A 471 -20.49 41.92 39.97
CA LYS A 471 -21.88 42.37 40.28
C LYS A 471 -22.98 41.57 39.54
N ALA A 472 -24.09 41.31 40.27
CA ALA A 472 -25.33 40.65 39.85
C ALA A 472 -25.32 39.13 39.56
N GLU A 473 -25.57 38.31 40.60
CA GLU A 473 -26.58 37.22 40.64
C GLU A 473 -26.54 36.47 41.99
N ALA A 474 -27.27 36.95 43.00
CA ALA A 474 -27.43 36.28 44.31
C ALA A 474 -28.58 36.85 45.17
N GLU A 475 -29.74 37.16 44.57
CA GLU A 475 -30.94 37.59 45.31
C GLU A 475 -32.02 36.48 45.22
N ALA A 476 -32.80 36.34 46.31
CA ALA A 476 -33.58 35.15 46.69
C ALA A 476 -32.72 33.97 47.23
N ILE A 477 -33.12 33.24 48.28
CA ILE A 477 -34.40 33.25 49.02
C ILE A 477 -34.17 33.59 50.50
N ARG A 478 -34.83 34.64 51.01
CA ARG A 478 -34.97 34.91 52.45
C ARG A 478 -36.44 35.12 52.81
N HIS A 479 -37.14 34.07 53.26
CA HIS A 479 -38.37 34.17 54.06
C HIS A 479 -38.76 32.83 54.71
N SER A 480 -38.65 32.72 56.02
CA SER A 480 -39.65 32.06 56.89
C SER A 480 -39.41 32.42 58.37
N PRO A 481 -40.45 32.51 59.22
CA PRO A 481 -40.34 33.22 60.50
C PRO A 481 -40.44 32.31 61.73
N LEU A 482 -39.50 32.46 62.68
CA LEU A 482 -39.70 32.08 64.08
C LEU A 482 -38.55 32.61 64.95
N LEU A 483 -38.81 33.67 65.74
CA LEU A 483 -38.19 34.01 67.03
C LEU A 483 -38.75 35.35 67.51
N ASP A 484 -39.95 35.32 68.11
CA ASP A 484 -40.59 36.50 68.69
C ASP A 484 -41.23 36.10 70.03
N LEU A 485 -40.43 36.12 71.10
CA LEU A 485 -40.85 35.90 72.49
C LEU A 485 -40.00 36.74 73.44
N GLU A 486 -40.60 37.77 74.04
CA GLU A 486 -39.95 38.63 75.02
C GLU A 486 -39.65 37.89 76.35
N PRO A 487 -38.56 38.25 77.06
CA PRO A 487 -38.21 37.65 78.34
C PRO A 487 -39.11 38.16 79.48
N ARG A 488 -40.24 37.47 79.72
CA ARG A 488 -41.16 37.81 80.82
C ARG A 488 -40.57 37.39 82.19
N PRO A 489 -40.36 38.31 83.16
CA PRO A 489 -39.76 37.97 84.45
C PRO A 489 -40.71 37.13 85.32
N ARG A 490 -40.15 36.14 86.04
CA ARG A 490 -40.86 35.38 87.08
C ARG A 490 -40.14 35.48 88.41
N THR A 491 -40.84 35.97 89.43
CA THR A 491 -40.36 36.04 90.82
C THR A 491 -40.39 34.67 91.51
N PRO A 492 -39.37 34.29 92.29
CA PRO A 492 -39.35 32.99 92.97
C PRO A 492 -40.24 32.99 94.23
N SER A 493 -41.41 32.35 94.16
CA SER A 493 -42.22 32.04 95.34
C SER A 493 -41.61 30.89 96.12
N LYS A 494 -41.38 31.07 97.43
CA LYS A 494 -40.76 30.06 98.30
C LYS A 494 -41.70 28.86 98.55
N GLY A 495 -41.54 27.80 97.77
CA GLY A 495 -42.02 26.45 98.08
C GLY A 495 -40.83 25.50 98.28
N LYS A 496 -40.95 24.52 99.19
CA LYS A 496 -39.95 23.43 99.29
C LYS A 496 -40.18 22.46 98.12
N ILE A 497 -39.30 22.51 97.13
CA ILE A 497 -39.16 21.44 96.13
C ILE A 497 -38.41 20.28 96.83
N ASP A 498 -38.95 19.07 96.75
CA ASP A 498 -38.18 17.88 97.12
C ASP A 498 -37.22 17.55 95.97
N TRP A 499 -35.92 17.77 96.23
CA TRP A 499 -34.86 17.55 95.25
C TRP A 499 -34.82 16.13 94.70
N ARG A 500 -35.34 15.13 95.43
CA ARG A 500 -35.36 13.74 94.96
C ARG A 500 -36.46 13.52 93.92
N VAL A 501 -37.65 14.09 94.14
CA VAL A 501 -38.75 14.06 93.16
C VAL A 501 -38.36 14.87 91.93
N PHE A 502 -37.79 16.07 92.11
CA PHE A 502 -37.32 16.89 90.99
C PHE A 502 -36.18 16.24 90.19
N GLN A 503 -35.26 15.50 90.83
CA GLN A 503 -34.24 14.74 90.11
C GLN A 503 -34.85 13.59 89.29
N GLU A 504 -35.78 12.81 89.85
CA GLU A 504 -36.41 11.71 89.09
C GLU A 504 -37.30 12.24 87.96
N GLU A 505 -38.04 13.34 88.19
CA GLU A 505 -38.91 13.98 87.20
C GLU A 505 -38.09 14.64 86.06
N VAL A 506 -37.00 15.34 86.38
CA VAL A 506 -36.04 15.84 85.36
C VAL A 506 -35.39 14.68 84.61
N LYS A 507 -35.09 13.56 85.26
CA LYS A 507 -34.47 12.40 84.63
C LYS A 507 -35.43 11.67 83.68
N VAL A 508 -36.69 11.48 84.07
CA VAL A 508 -37.76 10.93 83.20
C VAL A 508 -38.06 11.87 82.02
N LEU A 509 -38.03 13.20 82.23
CA LEU A 509 -38.12 14.17 81.13
C LEU A 509 -36.88 14.09 80.21
N HIS A 510 -35.67 13.97 80.75
CA HIS A 510 -34.46 13.86 79.95
C HIS A 510 -34.42 12.55 79.15
N GLU A 511 -34.81 11.42 79.73
CA GLU A 511 -34.91 10.12 79.07
C GLU A 511 -36.03 10.04 78.01
N SER A 512 -37.04 10.94 78.07
CA SER A 512 -38.11 11.04 77.06
C SER A 512 -37.88 12.14 76.00
N GLU A 513 -37.17 13.22 76.30
CA GLU A 513 -36.79 14.25 75.32
C GLU A 513 -35.54 13.88 74.51
N THR A 514 -34.52 13.24 75.11
CA THR A 514 -33.33 12.76 74.37
C THR A 514 -33.67 11.71 73.31
N ASN A 515 -34.79 11.02 73.46
CA ASN A 515 -35.25 9.98 72.55
C ASN A 515 -36.24 10.50 71.46
N ARG A 516 -36.51 11.81 71.43
CA ARG A 516 -37.47 12.43 70.49
C ARG A 516 -36.75 13.31 69.47
N SER A 517 -36.14 12.67 68.47
CA SER A 517 -35.41 13.37 67.40
C SER A 517 -36.26 14.45 66.71
N CYS A 518 -35.73 15.67 66.65
CA CYS A 518 -36.46 16.80 66.10
C CYS A 518 -36.65 16.63 64.59
N VAL A 519 -37.92 16.47 64.16
CA VAL A 519 -38.29 16.22 62.76
C VAL A 519 -37.79 17.33 61.82
N MET A 520 -37.78 18.59 62.27
CA MET A 520 -37.22 19.70 61.50
C MET A 520 -35.70 19.59 61.33
N CYS A 521 -34.97 19.28 62.42
CA CYS A 521 -33.53 19.05 62.34
C CYS A 521 -33.18 17.87 61.42
N SER A 522 -33.90 16.74 61.52
CA SER A 522 -33.69 15.58 60.64
C SER A 522 -34.03 15.88 59.16
N ASN A 523 -34.95 16.80 58.89
CA ASN A 523 -35.24 17.26 57.53
C ASN A 523 -34.09 18.14 56.99
N TYR A 524 -33.63 19.13 57.75
CA TYR A 524 -32.47 19.95 57.37
C TYR A 524 -31.18 19.15 57.26
N GLU A 525 -30.97 18.15 58.11
CA GLU A 525 -29.87 17.19 58.04
C GLU A 525 -29.91 16.38 56.73
N LYS A 526 -31.06 15.85 56.34
CA LYS A 526 -31.23 15.15 55.04
C LYS A 526 -31.03 16.08 53.85
N GLN A 527 -31.45 17.34 53.95
CA GLN A 527 -31.19 18.35 52.91
C GLN A 527 -29.68 18.68 52.81
N LEU A 528 -28.99 18.83 53.94
CA LEU A 528 -27.55 19.04 53.99
C LEU A 528 -26.79 17.84 53.42
N GLN A 529 -27.10 16.62 53.85
CA GLN A 529 -26.53 15.37 53.32
C GLN A 529 -26.74 15.24 51.79
N LYS A 530 -27.91 15.66 51.29
CA LYS A 530 -28.18 15.70 49.83
C LYS A 530 -27.26 16.70 49.12
N VAL A 531 -27.15 17.93 49.64
CA VAL A 531 -26.27 18.97 49.07
C VAL A 531 -24.79 18.58 49.16
N GLU A 532 -24.37 17.90 50.22
CA GLU A 532 -23.01 17.35 50.37
C GLU A 532 -22.75 16.21 49.38
N ALA A 533 -23.71 15.31 49.17
CA ALA A 533 -23.60 14.26 48.16
C ALA A 533 -23.57 14.83 46.72
N GLU A 534 -24.33 15.89 46.44
CA GLU A 534 -24.30 16.60 45.15
C GLU A 534 -22.97 17.36 44.96
N ARG A 535 -22.46 18.03 46.00
CA ARG A 535 -21.14 18.66 46.03
C ARG A 535 -20.01 17.64 45.81
N GLN A 536 -20.10 16.45 46.39
CA GLN A 536 -19.10 15.40 46.20
C GLN A 536 -19.18 14.79 44.80
N LYS A 537 -20.37 14.64 44.20
CA LYS A 537 -20.53 14.26 42.79
C LYS A 537 -19.87 15.29 41.86
N LEU A 538 -20.12 16.58 42.08
CA LEU A 538 -19.50 17.66 41.30
C LEU A 538 -17.96 17.69 41.48
N LYS A 539 -17.46 17.47 42.70
CA LYS A 539 -16.02 17.35 42.97
C LYS A 539 -15.38 16.15 42.23
N ASN A 540 -16.04 14.99 42.24
CA ASN A 540 -15.59 13.82 41.49
C ASN A 540 -15.59 14.07 39.98
N LEU A 541 -16.66 14.68 39.45
CA LEU A 541 -16.76 15.05 38.03
C LEU A 541 -15.65 16.04 37.63
N SER A 542 -15.40 17.07 38.44
CA SER A 542 -14.30 18.01 38.23
C SER A 542 -12.94 17.32 38.22
N SER A 543 -12.71 16.35 39.11
CA SER A 543 -11.47 15.57 39.13
C SER A 543 -11.31 14.69 37.88
N ASN A 544 -12.40 14.09 37.39
CA ASN A 544 -12.37 13.27 36.18
C ASN A 544 -12.10 14.12 34.93
N LEU A 545 -12.73 15.31 34.85
CA LEU A 545 -12.49 16.29 33.78
C LEU A 545 -11.05 16.84 33.82
N GLN A 546 -10.48 17.05 35.00
CA GLN A 546 -9.07 17.44 35.17
C GLN A 546 -8.12 16.37 34.59
N ILE A 547 -8.38 15.09 34.88
CA ILE A 547 -7.58 13.96 34.38
C ILE A 547 -7.72 13.82 32.85
N ALA A 548 -8.94 13.93 32.32
CA ALA A 548 -9.20 13.91 30.89
C ALA A 548 -8.48 15.07 30.16
N LEU A 549 -8.55 16.29 30.70
CA LEU A 549 -7.85 17.45 30.14
C LEU A 549 -6.32 17.24 30.10
N GLU A 550 -5.73 16.62 31.13
CA GLU A 550 -4.29 16.35 31.15
C GLU A 550 -3.89 15.23 30.17
N HIS A 551 -4.77 14.25 29.93
CA HIS A 551 -4.61 13.25 28.88
C HIS A 551 -4.60 13.91 27.48
N GLU A 552 -5.58 14.76 27.19
CA GLU A 552 -5.68 15.43 25.88
C GLU A 552 -4.50 16.38 25.62
N LYS A 553 -4.00 17.10 26.63
CA LYS A 553 -2.75 17.88 26.52
C LYS A 553 -1.55 17.01 26.13
N LYS A 554 -1.42 15.81 26.74
CA LYS A 554 -0.33 14.88 26.45
C LYS A 554 -0.44 14.34 25.02
N ALA A 555 -1.64 13.95 24.59
CA ALA A 555 -1.90 13.51 23.23
C ALA A 555 -1.58 14.61 22.19
N LEU A 556 -1.98 15.86 22.46
CA LEU A 556 -1.69 17.02 21.62
C LEU A 556 -0.18 17.30 21.53
N PHE A 557 0.58 17.17 22.63
CA PHE A 557 2.03 17.32 22.61
C PHE A 557 2.75 16.20 21.83
N GLU A 558 2.23 14.97 21.89
CA GLU A 558 2.75 13.83 21.13
C GLU A 558 2.42 13.96 19.63
N GLU A 559 1.23 14.47 19.27
CA GLU A 559 0.88 14.86 17.89
C GLU A 559 1.80 15.97 17.37
N GLN A 560 1.94 17.08 18.10
CA GLN A 560 2.75 18.22 17.68
C GLN A 560 4.23 17.82 17.45
N LYS A 561 4.74 16.88 18.26
CA LYS A 561 6.09 16.31 18.12
C LYS A 561 6.20 15.39 16.90
N LEU A 562 5.17 14.59 16.61
CA LEU A 562 5.12 13.76 15.38
C LEU A 562 5.05 14.66 14.14
N ARG A 563 4.17 15.66 14.15
CA ARG A 563 4.01 16.66 13.10
C ARG A 563 5.31 17.40 12.80
N SER A 564 5.98 17.94 13.81
CA SER A 564 7.31 18.58 13.64
C SER A 564 8.35 17.65 12.99
N ARG A 565 8.30 16.33 13.28
CA ARG A 565 9.18 15.34 12.63
C ARG A 565 8.81 15.09 11.17
N LEU A 566 7.51 15.05 10.86
CA LEU A 566 7.02 14.90 9.49
C LEU A 566 7.34 16.13 8.64
N GLU A 567 7.11 17.34 9.16
CA GLU A 567 7.44 18.61 8.49
C GLU A 567 8.96 18.70 8.19
N LEU A 568 9.83 18.29 9.12
CA LEU A 568 11.28 18.17 8.86
C LEU A 568 11.62 17.09 7.83
N SER A 569 10.98 15.92 7.89
CA SER A 569 11.24 14.82 6.95
C SER A 569 10.81 15.15 5.52
N VAL A 570 9.68 15.84 5.35
CA VAL A 570 9.20 16.34 4.06
C VAL A 570 10.09 17.48 3.57
N GLY A 571 10.56 18.36 4.46
CA GLY A 571 11.52 19.42 4.14
C GLY A 571 12.83 18.86 3.57
N HIS A 572 13.44 17.87 4.22
CA HIS A 572 14.65 17.21 3.72
C HIS A 572 14.38 16.49 2.38
N ALA A 573 13.32 15.67 2.30
CA ALA A 573 12.99 14.96 1.06
C ALA A 573 12.73 15.92 -0.13
N GLY A 574 12.11 17.08 0.12
CA GLY A 574 11.95 18.13 -0.89
C GLY A 574 13.27 18.78 -1.31
N GLN A 575 14.20 19.00 -0.38
CA GLN A 575 15.53 19.53 -0.68
C GLN A 575 16.40 18.51 -1.45
N ASP A 576 16.33 17.23 -1.09
CA ASP A 576 17.03 16.13 -1.79
C ASP A 576 16.47 15.96 -3.21
N ALA A 577 15.14 16.04 -3.38
CA ALA A 577 14.49 16.01 -4.68
C ALA A 577 14.88 17.22 -5.54
N GLN A 578 14.86 18.44 -4.99
CA GLN A 578 15.29 19.65 -5.69
C GLN A 578 16.76 19.57 -6.12
N THR A 579 17.62 18.97 -5.30
CA THR A 579 19.04 18.77 -5.63
C THR A 579 19.18 17.81 -6.81
N GLN A 580 18.50 16.66 -6.79
CA GLN A 580 18.49 15.71 -7.92
C GLN A 580 17.90 16.31 -9.21
N ILE A 581 16.84 17.12 -9.11
CA ILE A 581 16.25 17.84 -10.25
C ILE A 581 17.28 18.79 -10.88
N ASN A 582 18.01 19.55 -10.03
CA ASN A 582 19.05 20.45 -10.51
C ASN A 582 20.19 19.68 -11.19
N GLU A 583 20.68 18.59 -10.59
CA GLU A 583 21.73 17.72 -11.17
C GLU A 583 21.31 17.12 -12.51
N GLN A 584 20.05 16.68 -12.64
CA GLN A 584 19.51 16.15 -13.89
C GLN A 584 19.33 17.24 -14.96
N ALA A 585 18.88 18.44 -14.60
CA ALA A 585 18.83 19.58 -15.51
C ALA A 585 20.24 19.97 -16.02
N ASP A 586 21.23 19.93 -15.13
CA ASP A 586 22.64 20.19 -15.45
C ASP A 586 23.23 19.13 -16.38
N MET A 587 22.83 17.86 -16.20
CA MET A 587 23.18 16.75 -17.10
C MET A 587 22.52 16.90 -18.47
N LEU A 588 21.23 17.19 -18.53
CA LEU A 588 20.50 17.43 -19.77
C LEU A 588 21.11 18.61 -20.55
N SER A 589 21.48 19.70 -19.87
CA SER A 589 22.16 20.84 -20.50
C SER A 589 23.57 20.51 -21.03
N LYS A 590 24.22 19.45 -20.54
CA LYS A 590 25.51 18.95 -21.09
C LYS A 590 25.27 18.06 -22.30
N LEU A 591 24.28 17.17 -22.23
CA LEU A 591 23.88 16.28 -23.35
C LEU A 591 23.35 17.07 -24.55
N ASP A 592 22.51 18.08 -24.34
CA ASP A 592 21.98 18.95 -25.40
C ASP A 592 23.09 19.68 -26.18
N LYS A 593 24.10 20.22 -25.47
CA LYS A 593 25.29 20.82 -26.10
C LYS A 593 26.06 19.81 -26.95
N ILE A 594 26.28 18.58 -26.43
CA ILE A 594 26.95 17.51 -27.18
C ILE A 594 26.16 17.13 -28.43
N LEU A 595 24.83 17.04 -28.35
CA LEU A 595 23.97 16.77 -29.51
C LEU A 595 24.05 17.88 -30.56
N VAL A 596 24.02 19.15 -30.14
CA VAL A 596 24.19 20.30 -31.05
C VAL A 596 25.57 20.31 -31.72
N ASP A 597 26.64 20.00 -30.98
CA ASP A 597 27.99 19.92 -31.54
C ASP A 597 28.18 18.72 -32.49
N VAL A 598 27.62 17.55 -32.16
CA VAL A 598 27.61 16.38 -33.06
C VAL A 598 26.82 16.67 -34.35
N GLN A 599 25.64 17.29 -34.25
CA GLN A 599 24.86 17.71 -35.42
C GLN A 599 25.62 18.73 -36.28
N ARG A 600 26.30 19.69 -35.64
CA ARG A 600 27.13 20.70 -36.32
C ARG A 600 28.30 20.06 -37.07
N ASN A 601 29.01 19.15 -36.42
CA ASN A 601 30.15 18.44 -37.00
C ASN A 601 29.71 17.56 -38.17
N TYR A 602 28.64 16.76 -38.01
CA TYR A 602 28.07 15.98 -39.10
C TYR A 602 27.65 16.85 -40.30
N ALA A 603 27.00 17.98 -40.06
CA ALA A 603 26.62 18.92 -41.12
C ALA A 603 27.83 19.52 -41.85
N ALA A 604 28.93 19.79 -41.14
CA ALA A 604 30.18 20.26 -41.72
C ALA A 604 30.86 19.18 -42.58
N THR A 605 31.07 17.97 -42.03
CA THR A 605 31.68 16.84 -42.75
C THR A 605 30.87 16.46 -43.99
N ARG A 606 29.53 16.44 -43.90
CA ARG A 606 28.66 16.18 -45.06
C ARG A 606 28.81 17.25 -46.15
N LYS A 607 28.97 18.52 -45.77
CA LYS A 607 29.21 19.61 -46.73
C LYS A 607 30.58 19.50 -47.40
N GLU A 608 31.61 19.12 -46.65
CA GLU A 608 32.95 18.93 -47.19
C GLU A 608 33.02 17.72 -48.14
N ALA A 609 32.45 16.57 -47.75
CA ALA A 609 32.33 15.40 -48.62
C ALA A 609 31.57 15.74 -49.92
N SER A 610 30.46 16.48 -49.84
CA SER A 610 29.72 16.96 -51.02
C SER A 610 30.59 17.83 -51.94
N ALA A 611 31.42 18.72 -51.38
CA ALA A 611 32.33 19.58 -52.16
C ALA A 611 33.52 18.81 -52.76
N GLN A 612 33.94 17.69 -52.16
CA GLN A 612 34.92 16.79 -52.77
C GLN A 612 34.30 16.00 -53.93
N ILE A 613 33.07 15.47 -53.76
CA ILE A 613 32.31 14.79 -54.82
C ILE A 613 32.07 15.73 -56.01
N GLU A 614 31.74 17.00 -55.76
CA GLU A 614 31.56 18.03 -56.80
C GLU A 614 32.85 18.25 -57.61
N LYS A 615 34.00 18.42 -56.94
CA LYS A 615 35.31 18.56 -57.61
C LYS A 615 35.68 17.34 -58.45
N LEU A 616 35.48 16.12 -57.91
CA LEU A 616 35.73 14.88 -58.64
C LEU A 616 34.79 14.71 -59.84
N THR A 617 33.54 15.18 -59.71
CA THR A 617 32.55 15.18 -60.81
C THR A 617 32.98 16.10 -61.95
N VAL A 618 33.43 17.34 -61.63
CA VAL A 618 33.96 18.28 -62.62
C VAL A 618 35.20 17.71 -63.31
N SER A 619 36.21 17.27 -62.56
CA SER A 619 37.46 16.73 -63.12
C SER A 619 37.25 15.48 -63.99
N ARG A 620 36.31 14.61 -63.60
CA ARG A 620 35.87 13.46 -64.43
C ARG A 620 35.31 13.91 -65.78
N ASP A 621 34.53 14.99 -65.81
CA ASP A 621 33.87 15.45 -67.03
C ASP A 621 34.83 16.27 -67.93
N GLU A 622 35.73 17.06 -67.35
CA GLU A 622 36.89 17.65 -68.06
C GLU A 622 37.72 16.57 -68.78
N LEU A 623 38.07 15.49 -68.07
CA LEU A 623 38.80 14.35 -68.64
C LEU A 623 38.00 13.62 -69.74
N ARG A 624 36.67 13.59 -69.67
CA ARG A 624 35.81 13.00 -70.71
C ARG A 624 35.76 13.87 -71.97
N GLU A 625 35.68 15.19 -71.83
CA GLU A 625 35.75 16.11 -72.97
C GLU A 625 37.11 16.00 -73.68
N GLU A 626 38.21 15.98 -72.94
CA GLU A 626 39.56 15.83 -73.50
C GLU A 626 39.77 14.48 -74.22
N LEU A 627 39.25 13.38 -73.66
CA LEU A 627 39.29 12.06 -74.30
C LEU A 627 38.46 12.04 -75.61
N ASN A 628 37.33 12.76 -75.65
CA ASN A 628 36.54 12.92 -76.87
C ASN A 628 37.22 13.84 -77.91
N ARG A 629 37.93 14.90 -77.47
CA ARG A 629 38.77 15.74 -78.34
C ARG A 629 39.87 14.91 -79.01
N LEU A 630 40.66 14.18 -78.21
CA LEU A 630 41.73 13.31 -78.70
C LEU A 630 41.24 12.23 -79.67
N ARG A 631 40.05 11.63 -79.43
CA ARG A 631 39.41 10.69 -80.37
C ARG A 631 39.05 11.35 -81.70
N SER A 632 38.55 12.58 -81.67
CA SER A 632 38.17 13.33 -82.87
C SER A 632 39.40 13.70 -83.70
N GLU A 633 40.48 14.13 -83.03
CA GLU A 633 41.77 14.45 -83.66
C GLU A 633 42.46 13.21 -84.25
N TYR A 634 42.38 12.06 -83.58
CA TYR A 634 42.88 10.78 -84.10
C TYR A 634 42.20 10.37 -85.41
N ILE A 635 40.86 10.47 -85.48
CA ILE A 635 40.09 10.17 -86.69
C ILE A 635 40.48 11.12 -87.83
N ALA A 636 40.57 12.43 -87.56
CA ALA A 636 40.97 13.42 -88.55
C ALA A 636 42.40 13.20 -89.09
N LEU A 637 43.33 12.76 -88.24
CA LEU A 637 44.68 12.36 -88.69
C LEU A 637 44.65 11.10 -89.56
N GLN A 638 43.84 10.10 -89.19
CA GLN A 638 43.70 8.85 -89.93
C GLN A 638 43.15 9.09 -91.34
N ASP A 639 42.12 9.92 -91.49
CA ASP A 639 41.55 10.29 -92.78
C ASP A 639 42.54 11.09 -93.65
N SER A 640 43.27 12.03 -93.03
CA SER A 640 44.31 12.82 -93.71
C SER A 640 45.47 11.95 -94.24
N ALA A 641 45.92 10.97 -93.45
CA ALA A 641 46.96 10.03 -93.86
C ALA A 641 46.51 9.12 -95.02
N LEU A 642 45.26 8.65 -94.98
CA LEU A 642 44.66 7.90 -96.09
C LEU A 642 44.57 8.74 -97.37
N GLN A 643 44.28 10.04 -97.26
CA GLN A 643 44.21 10.95 -98.40
C GLN A 643 45.60 11.23 -99.01
N GLN A 644 46.63 11.45 -98.19
CA GLN A 644 48.01 11.67 -98.67
C GLN A 644 48.59 10.45 -99.40
N LEU A 645 48.26 9.23 -98.97
CA LEU A 645 48.68 7.98 -99.62
C LEU A 645 48.17 7.81 -101.07
N SER A 646 47.28 8.67 -101.56
CA SER A 646 46.65 8.56 -102.89
C SER A 646 47.27 9.43 -104.00
N GLN A 647 48.26 10.30 -103.72
CA GLN A 647 48.60 11.43 -104.62
C GLN A 647 50.08 11.60 -105.07
N MET A 648 50.99 10.64 -104.85
CA MET A 648 52.42 10.82 -105.21
C MET A 648 53.04 9.73 -106.10
N ASP A 649 53.88 10.17 -107.04
CA ASP A 649 54.56 9.36 -108.06
C ASP A 649 56.06 9.10 -107.74
N SER A 650 56.77 8.38 -108.60
CA SER A 650 57.54 7.22 -108.15
C SER A 650 59.07 7.31 -108.14
N ASP A 651 59.71 8.27 -108.82
CA ASP A 651 61.19 8.27 -108.98
C ASP A 651 61.97 9.38 -108.23
N ALA A 652 61.36 10.53 -107.92
CA ALA A 652 61.94 11.45 -106.90
C ALA A 652 61.95 10.79 -105.50
N ARG A 653 61.04 9.83 -105.33
CA ARG A 653 60.72 9.01 -104.15
C ARG A 653 61.86 8.14 -103.61
N VAL A 654 63.09 8.17 -104.14
CA VAL A 654 64.18 7.26 -103.71
C VAL A 654 65.37 8.01 -103.09
N THR A 655 65.64 9.24 -103.51
CA THR A 655 66.66 10.11 -102.90
C THR A 655 66.07 10.92 -101.77
N GLU A 656 64.96 11.62 -102.01
CA GLU A 656 64.30 12.40 -100.96
C GLU A 656 63.79 11.48 -99.84
N MET A 657 63.21 10.32 -100.19
CA MET A 657 62.81 9.30 -99.21
C MET A 657 63.98 8.72 -98.41
N LYS A 658 65.25 8.81 -98.86
CA LYS A 658 66.40 8.39 -98.03
C LYS A 658 66.79 9.44 -97.00
N GLU A 659 66.82 10.71 -97.39
CA GLU A 659 67.02 11.84 -96.48
C GLU A 659 65.88 11.89 -95.45
N GLN A 660 64.63 11.80 -95.93
CA GLN A 660 63.43 11.68 -95.11
C GLN A 660 63.46 10.41 -94.25
N LEU A 661 63.85 9.22 -94.73
CA LEU A 661 63.95 8.02 -93.87
C LEU A 661 64.99 8.18 -92.77
N MET A 662 66.04 8.99 -92.96
CA MET A 662 67.06 9.24 -91.95
C MET A 662 66.58 10.27 -90.91
N GLN A 663 65.87 11.31 -91.33
CA GLN A 663 65.18 12.25 -90.42
C GLN A 663 63.99 11.61 -89.71
N ILE A 664 63.19 10.79 -90.40
CA ILE A 664 62.11 9.99 -89.82
C ILE A 664 62.68 8.95 -88.86
N ARG A 665 63.86 8.37 -89.11
CA ARG A 665 64.51 7.49 -88.13
C ARG A 665 64.92 8.25 -86.86
N SER A 666 65.63 9.37 -86.96
CA SER A 666 66.06 10.10 -85.76
C SER A 666 64.90 10.76 -85.03
N ALA A 667 63.87 11.22 -85.75
CA ALA A 667 62.61 11.65 -85.16
C ALA A 667 61.85 10.47 -84.52
N SER A 668 61.82 9.30 -85.17
CA SER A 668 61.22 8.06 -84.64
C SER A 668 61.90 7.65 -83.35
N GLU A 669 63.23 7.58 -83.32
CA GLU A 669 64.04 7.30 -82.13
C GLU A 669 63.75 8.32 -81.02
N GLY A 670 63.70 9.62 -81.35
CA GLY A 670 63.32 10.68 -80.40
C GLY A 670 61.86 10.62 -79.91
N THR A 671 60.91 10.13 -80.71
CA THR A 671 59.54 9.86 -80.29
C THR A 671 59.41 8.53 -79.53
N GLU A 672 60.24 7.53 -79.84
CA GLU A 672 60.24 6.24 -79.16
C GLU A 672 60.83 6.39 -77.75
N GLU A 673 61.89 7.18 -77.58
CA GLU A 673 62.44 7.54 -76.26
C GLU A 673 61.40 8.29 -75.42
N LYS A 674 60.68 9.25 -76.02
CA LYS A 674 59.55 9.94 -75.37
C LYS A 674 58.44 8.96 -74.99
N LEU A 675 57.97 8.13 -75.93
CA LEU A 675 56.93 7.14 -75.67
C LEU A 675 57.37 6.11 -74.61
N ARG A 676 58.65 5.73 -74.57
CA ARG A 676 59.22 4.89 -73.50
C ARG A 676 59.14 5.59 -72.14
N SER A 677 59.48 6.88 -72.07
CA SER A 677 59.35 7.68 -70.84
C SER A 677 57.88 7.91 -70.42
N GLU A 678 56.98 8.11 -71.38
CA GLU A 678 55.53 8.24 -71.18
C GLU A 678 54.92 6.92 -70.68
N ILE A 679 55.29 5.79 -71.29
CA ILE A 679 54.86 4.44 -70.86
C ILE A 679 55.41 4.10 -69.47
N ALA A 680 56.64 4.53 -69.14
CA ALA A 680 57.19 4.39 -67.80
C ALA A 680 56.39 5.22 -66.77
N PHE A 681 56.18 6.51 -67.04
CA PHE A 681 55.37 7.38 -66.18
C PHE A 681 53.94 6.89 -66.00
N LEU A 682 53.28 6.44 -67.08
CA LEU A 682 51.93 5.87 -67.03
C LEU A 682 51.90 4.52 -66.28
N LYS A 683 52.96 3.70 -66.35
CA LYS A 683 53.11 2.51 -65.50
C LYS A 683 53.24 2.89 -64.03
N ASP A 684 54.14 3.80 -63.70
CA ASP A 684 54.38 4.21 -62.31
C ASP A 684 53.12 4.86 -61.71
N ARG A 685 52.38 5.66 -62.50
CA ARG A 685 51.08 6.22 -62.10
C ARG A 685 50.02 5.13 -61.94
N ALA A 686 49.92 4.16 -62.86
CA ALA A 686 48.98 3.05 -62.74
C ALA A 686 49.29 2.15 -61.53
N ILE A 687 50.57 1.94 -61.19
CA ILE A 687 51.00 1.21 -59.99
C ILE A 687 50.60 1.99 -58.73
N ALA A 688 50.81 3.31 -58.70
CA ALA A 688 50.40 4.16 -57.57
C ALA A 688 48.86 4.25 -57.42
N GLU A 689 48.12 4.35 -58.52
CA GLU A 689 46.65 4.30 -58.55
C GLU A 689 46.13 2.93 -58.06
N GLN A 690 46.78 1.82 -58.46
CA GLN A 690 46.45 0.47 -57.98
C GLN A 690 46.76 0.31 -56.48
N MET A 691 47.93 0.72 -55.99
CA MET A 691 48.26 0.63 -54.57
C MET A 691 47.30 1.46 -53.69
N ASN A 692 46.88 2.64 -54.16
CA ASN A 692 45.84 3.42 -53.48
C ASN A 692 44.47 2.71 -53.52
N LYS A 693 44.10 2.08 -54.63
CA LYS A 693 42.88 1.28 -54.74
C LYS A 693 42.88 0.12 -53.76
N ASP A 694 43.96 -0.66 -53.74
CA ASP A 694 44.10 -1.85 -52.88
C ASP A 694 44.03 -1.45 -51.39
N SER A 695 44.67 -0.34 -51.00
CA SER A 695 44.60 0.21 -49.64
C SER A 695 43.20 0.72 -49.26
N MET A 696 42.42 1.26 -50.21
CA MET A 696 41.02 1.62 -49.95
C MET A 696 40.12 0.38 -49.85
N GLU A 697 40.35 -0.65 -50.67
CA GLU A 697 39.61 -1.91 -50.58
C GLU A 697 39.91 -2.65 -49.27
N GLU A 698 41.15 -2.60 -48.77
CA GLU A 698 41.53 -3.13 -47.45
C GLU A 698 40.84 -2.37 -46.30
N MET A 699 40.79 -1.03 -46.34
CA MET A 699 40.02 -0.23 -45.36
C MET A 699 38.52 -0.57 -45.40
N PHE A 700 37.89 -0.64 -46.58
CA PHE A 700 36.48 -0.98 -46.68
C PHE A 700 36.18 -2.42 -46.25
N GLN A 701 37.11 -3.35 -46.41
CA GLN A 701 36.98 -4.71 -45.85
C GLN A 701 37.08 -4.70 -44.32
N ALA A 702 37.97 -3.90 -43.73
CA ALA A 702 38.05 -3.73 -42.29
C ALA A 702 36.79 -3.09 -41.70
N ASP A 703 36.24 -2.05 -42.34
CA ASP A 703 34.96 -1.43 -41.95
C ASP A 703 33.80 -2.44 -42.04
N VAL A 704 33.70 -3.20 -43.14
CA VAL A 704 32.68 -4.24 -43.32
C VAL A 704 32.77 -5.33 -42.25
N GLU A 705 33.96 -5.76 -41.87
CA GLU A 705 34.14 -6.74 -40.79
C GLU A 705 33.79 -6.13 -39.42
N GLY A 706 34.14 -4.86 -39.19
CA GLY A 706 33.72 -4.10 -38.00
C GLY A 706 32.19 -4.06 -37.85
N TYR A 707 31.47 -3.72 -38.93
CA TYR A 707 30.01 -3.71 -38.93
C TYR A 707 29.40 -5.12 -38.76
N LYS A 708 30.00 -6.19 -39.31
CA LYS A 708 29.56 -7.57 -39.01
C LYS A 708 29.68 -7.90 -37.53
N ILE A 709 30.80 -7.54 -36.90
CA ILE A 709 31.05 -7.79 -35.48
C ILE A 709 30.06 -6.99 -34.61
N GLU A 710 29.74 -5.75 -34.98
CA GLU A 710 28.75 -4.92 -34.29
C GLU A 710 27.32 -5.49 -34.44
N ILE A 711 26.92 -5.89 -35.65
CA ILE A 711 25.65 -6.59 -35.90
C ILE A 711 25.57 -7.91 -35.11
N GLY A 712 26.66 -8.66 -35.02
CA GLY A 712 26.75 -9.89 -34.23
C GLY A 712 26.50 -9.65 -32.75
N LYS A 713 27.16 -8.65 -32.14
CA LYS A 713 26.94 -8.24 -30.75
C LYS A 713 25.50 -7.81 -30.51
N LEU A 714 24.97 -6.91 -31.35
CA LEU A 714 23.59 -6.44 -31.24
C LEU A 714 22.57 -7.59 -31.34
N ALA A 715 22.82 -8.59 -32.18
CA ALA A 715 21.98 -9.78 -32.28
C ALA A 715 22.06 -10.70 -31.04
N GLU A 716 23.20 -10.72 -30.35
CA GLU A 716 23.40 -11.47 -29.10
C GLU A 716 22.79 -10.73 -27.89
N ASP A 717 22.98 -9.42 -27.79
CA ASP A 717 22.31 -8.55 -26.82
C ASP A 717 20.78 -8.65 -26.96
N PHE A 718 20.24 -8.61 -28.19
CA PHE A 718 18.80 -8.73 -28.43
C PHE A 718 18.25 -10.13 -28.09
N LYS A 719 19.05 -11.20 -28.25
CA LYS A 719 18.72 -12.55 -27.75
C LYS A 719 18.69 -12.57 -26.22
N LYS A 720 19.63 -11.88 -25.56
CA LYS A 720 19.74 -11.81 -24.10
C LYS A 720 18.57 -11.04 -23.48
N GLU A 721 18.30 -9.83 -23.96
CA GLU A 721 17.17 -9.00 -23.52
C GLU A 721 15.83 -9.73 -23.74
N ARG A 722 15.70 -10.49 -24.83
CA ARG A 722 14.55 -11.37 -25.05
C ARG A 722 14.40 -12.46 -23.99
N LYS A 723 15.48 -13.17 -23.62
CA LYS A 723 15.45 -14.18 -22.54
C LYS A 723 15.08 -13.53 -21.20
N GLU A 724 15.70 -12.40 -20.86
CA GLU A 724 15.41 -11.64 -19.65
C GLU A 724 13.94 -11.19 -19.60
N LYS A 725 13.36 -10.79 -20.74
CA LYS A 725 11.92 -10.49 -20.87
C LYS A 725 11.03 -11.72 -20.64
N GLU A 726 11.33 -12.86 -21.28
CA GLU A 726 10.55 -14.10 -21.14
C GLU A 726 10.61 -14.63 -19.68
N GLU A 727 11.74 -14.47 -19.00
CA GLU A 727 11.87 -14.69 -17.55
C GLU A 727 11.03 -13.71 -16.70
N MET A 728 11.04 -12.42 -17.02
CA MET A 728 10.27 -11.43 -16.25
C MET A 728 8.76 -11.60 -16.46
N GLU A 729 8.32 -12.00 -17.65
CA GLU A 729 6.92 -12.30 -17.96
C GLU A 729 6.44 -13.54 -17.19
N THR A 730 7.24 -14.60 -17.10
CA THR A 730 6.90 -15.78 -16.28
C THR A 730 6.92 -15.48 -14.77
N LYS A 731 7.87 -14.67 -14.28
CA LYS A 731 7.88 -14.17 -12.88
C LYS A 731 6.62 -13.33 -12.57
N LEU A 732 6.18 -12.49 -13.52
CA LEU A 732 4.95 -11.71 -13.39
C LEU A 732 3.72 -12.60 -13.32
N GLN A 733 3.57 -13.58 -14.22
CA GLN A 733 2.45 -14.54 -14.21
C GLN A 733 2.35 -15.33 -12.89
N GLN A 734 3.49 -15.74 -12.32
CA GLN A 734 3.53 -16.41 -11.01
C GLN A 734 3.05 -15.49 -9.87
N SER A 735 3.47 -14.21 -9.88
CA SER A 735 3.04 -13.21 -8.91
C SER A 735 1.54 -12.91 -9.02
N ASP A 736 1.03 -12.79 -10.24
CA ASP A 736 -0.39 -12.61 -10.56
C ASP A 736 -1.25 -13.77 -10.04
N GLN A 737 -0.77 -15.01 -10.22
CA GLN A 737 -1.46 -16.19 -9.70
C GLN A 737 -1.37 -16.30 -8.17
N MET A 738 -0.27 -15.84 -7.56
CA MET A 738 -0.16 -15.72 -6.10
C MET A 738 -1.14 -14.69 -5.54
N LEU A 739 -1.29 -13.52 -6.19
CA LEU A 739 -2.26 -12.50 -5.83
C LEU A 739 -3.70 -13.02 -5.93
N ARG A 740 -4.08 -13.66 -7.04
CA ARG A 740 -5.42 -14.30 -7.19
C ARG A 740 -5.69 -15.34 -6.11
N ASN A 741 -4.68 -16.13 -5.71
CA ASN A 741 -4.78 -17.10 -4.62
C ASN A 741 -4.94 -16.43 -3.23
N ILE A 742 -4.32 -15.27 -3.01
CA ILE A 742 -4.48 -14.47 -1.78
C ILE A 742 -5.86 -13.81 -1.75
N GLU A 743 -6.32 -13.24 -2.87
CA GLU A 743 -7.67 -12.69 -2.99
C GLU A 743 -8.75 -13.74 -2.72
N ALA A 744 -8.63 -14.94 -3.28
CA ALA A 744 -9.60 -16.01 -3.06
C ALA A 744 -9.71 -16.39 -1.58
N LYS A 745 -8.56 -16.49 -0.88
CA LYS A 745 -8.51 -16.73 0.58
C LYS A 745 -9.05 -15.55 1.39
N SER A 746 -8.79 -14.31 0.96
CA SER A 746 -9.35 -13.10 1.59
C SER A 746 -10.88 -13.08 1.46
N LYS A 747 -11.40 -13.36 0.26
CA LYS A 747 -12.83 -13.45 -0.04
C LYS A 747 -13.54 -14.51 0.82
N THR A 748 -12.96 -15.70 1.01
CA THR A 748 -13.57 -16.72 1.89
C THR A 748 -13.50 -16.36 3.37
N VAL A 749 -12.41 -15.75 3.85
CA VAL A 749 -12.31 -15.25 5.24
C VAL A 749 -13.32 -14.12 5.50
N ILE A 750 -13.49 -13.18 4.56
CA ILE A 750 -14.50 -12.10 4.66
C ILE A 750 -15.92 -12.67 4.72
N ILE A 751 -16.23 -13.72 3.94
CA ILE A 751 -17.54 -14.40 4.00
C ILE A 751 -17.73 -15.08 5.36
N ALA A 752 -16.72 -15.78 5.89
CA ALA A 752 -16.80 -16.43 7.19
C ALA A 752 -17.01 -15.44 8.35
N LEU A 753 -16.26 -14.33 8.36
CA LEU A 753 -16.40 -13.27 9.37
C LEU A 753 -17.76 -12.56 9.29
N ARG A 754 -18.31 -12.37 8.08
CA ARG A 754 -19.69 -11.85 7.91
C ARG A 754 -20.74 -12.81 8.45
N GLY A 755 -20.55 -14.13 8.26
CA GLY A 755 -21.42 -15.16 8.84
C GLY A 755 -21.42 -15.11 10.37
N GLN A 756 -20.24 -15.10 10.99
CA GLN A 756 -20.09 -14.98 12.45
C GLN A 756 -20.70 -13.68 13.00
N LEU A 757 -20.60 -12.57 12.26
CA LEU A 757 -21.20 -11.30 12.65
C LEU A 757 -22.73 -11.34 12.64
N GLU A 758 -23.37 -11.97 11.65
CA GLU A 758 -24.83 -12.12 11.63
C GLU A 758 -25.33 -13.14 12.66
N GLU A 759 -24.58 -14.21 12.90
CA GLU A 759 -24.88 -15.18 13.97
C GLU A 759 -24.87 -14.50 15.35
N ALA A 760 -23.80 -13.74 15.68
CA ALA A 760 -23.72 -12.96 16.91
C ALA A 760 -24.75 -11.82 16.98
N SER A 761 -25.11 -11.22 15.84
CA SER A 761 -26.21 -10.23 15.73
C SER A 761 -27.55 -10.87 16.11
N GLU A 762 -27.83 -12.07 15.62
CA GLU A 762 -29.07 -12.80 15.86
C GLU A 762 -29.13 -13.38 17.30
N GLU A 763 -28.02 -13.84 17.87
CA GLU A 763 -27.94 -14.14 19.30
C GLU A 763 -28.19 -12.92 20.18
N LYS A 764 -27.59 -11.77 19.83
CA LYS A 764 -27.85 -10.50 20.51
C LYS A 764 -29.34 -10.13 20.48
N LYS A 765 -30.00 -10.22 19.31
CA LYS A 765 -31.45 -9.96 19.16
C LYS A 765 -32.27 -10.84 20.12
N LYS A 766 -31.97 -12.14 20.20
CA LYS A 766 -32.63 -13.09 21.13
C LYS A 766 -32.41 -12.70 22.60
N LEU A 767 -31.19 -12.38 22.98
CA LEU A 767 -30.84 -11.94 24.35
C LEU A 767 -31.50 -10.61 24.73
N GLU A 768 -31.61 -9.65 23.80
CA GLU A 768 -32.33 -8.39 24.03
C GLU A 768 -33.83 -8.61 24.25
N VAL A 769 -34.46 -9.52 23.50
CA VAL A 769 -35.85 -9.92 23.70
C VAL A 769 -36.05 -10.59 25.07
N GLU A 770 -35.19 -11.53 25.46
CA GLU A 770 -35.27 -12.18 26.77
C GLU A 770 -35.00 -11.22 27.94
N MET A 771 -34.01 -10.34 27.82
CA MET A 771 -33.67 -9.39 28.87
C MET A 771 -34.81 -8.35 29.05
N ASN A 772 -35.52 -7.99 27.98
CA ASN A 772 -36.78 -7.23 28.07
C ASN A 772 -37.94 -8.06 28.67
N ARG A 773 -38.09 -9.34 28.33
CA ARG A 773 -39.06 -10.25 28.97
C ARG A 773 -38.86 -10.30 30.50
N MET A 774 -37.61 -10.45 30.94
CA MET A 774 -37.24 -10.48 32.36
C MET A 774 -37.45 -9.11 33.04
N ARG A 775 -37.11 -7.99 32.37
CA ARG A 775 -37.41 -6.63 32.86
C ARG A 775 -38.91 -6.42 33.09
N ASN A 776 -39.76 -6.84 32.16
CA ASN A 776 -41.21 -6.70 32.26
C ASN A 776 -41.78 -7.57 33.39
N GLN A 777 -41.25 -8.79 33.60
CA GLN A 777 -41.60 -9.63 34.74
C GLN A 777 -41.20 -8.98 36.08
N PHE A 778 -39.99 -8.41 36.17
CA PHE A 778 -39.53 -7.70 37.37
C PHE A 778 -40.40 -6.48 37.68
N GLN A 779 -40.78 -5.69 36.67
CA GLN A 779 -41.71 -4.56 36.83
C GLN A 779 -43.10 -5.01 37.31
N SER A 780 -43.64 -6.10 36.74
CA SER A 780 -44.94 -6.65 37.17
C SER A 780 -44.91 -7.13 38.62
N LEU A 781 -43.87 -7.87 39.02
CA LEU A 781 -43.69 -8.32 40.41
C LEU A 781 -43.49 -7.15 41.38
N THR A 782 -42.80 -6.08 40.94
CA THR A 782 -42.63 -4.85 41.72
C THR A 782 -43.97 -4.13 41.92
N SER A 783 -44.84 -4.09 40.89
CA SER A 783 -46.20 -3.53 41.03
C SER A 783 -47.03 -4.34 42.03
N GLN A 784 -47.09 -5.67 41.88
CA GLN A 784 -47.80 -6.57 42.79
C GLN A 784 -47.30 -6.45 44.24
N LEU A 785 -46.00 -6.24 44.44
CA LEU A 785 -45.44 -6.00 45.78
C LEU A 785 -45.87 -4.66 46.36
N ASN A 786 -45.83 -3.57 45.57
CA ASN A 786 -46.27 -2.23 46.00
C ASN A 786 -47.78 -2.18 46.27
N GLU A 787 -48.58 -2.90 45.48
CA GLU A 787 -50.02 -3.09 45.67
C GLU A 787 -50.29 -3.85 46.99
N SER A 788 -49.60 -4.98 47.22
CA SER A 788 -49.68 -5.76 48.46
C SER A 788 -49.26 -4.96 49.68
N GLU A 789 -48.14 -4.22 49.62
CA GLU A 789 -47.69 -3.34 50.71
C GLU A 789 -48.73 -2.24 50.99
N THR A 790 -49.37 -1.70 49.96
CA THR A 790 -50.41 -0.68 50.11
C THR A 790 -51.69 -1.24 50.74
N VAL A 791 -52.14 -2.43 50.34
CA VAL A 791 -53.25 -3.13 50.98
C VAL A 791 -52.94 -3.44 52.45
N GLN A 792 -51.72 -3.86 52.78
CA GLN A 792 -51.29 -4.06 54.17
C GLN A 792 -51.29 -2.74 54.96
N ARG A 793 -50.78 -1.65 54.36
CA ARG A 793 -50.74 -0.31 54.97
C ARG A 793 -52.15 0.21 55.27
N ASP A 794 -53.12 -0.05 54.41
CA ASP A 794 -54.51 0.34 54.60
C ASP A 794 -55.26 -0.58 55.58
N PHE A 795 -54.93 -1.88 55.64
CA PHE A 795 -55.42 -2.77 56.69
C PHE A 795 -54.93 -2.35 58.09
N VAL A 796 -53.68 -1.87 58.20
CA VAL A 796 -53.15 -1.28 59.45
C VAL A 796 -53.91 0.00 59.82
N LYS A 797 -54.15 0.93 58.89
CA LYS A 797 -54.98 2.13 59.16
C LYS A 797 -56.40 1.76 59.59
N LEU A 798 -57.03 0.80 58.93
CA LEU A 798 -58.40 0.38 59.20
C LEU A 798 -58.52 -0.28 60.59
N SER A 799 -57.58 -1.17 60.94
CA SER A 799 -57.54 -1.81 62.26
C SER A 799 -57.25 -0.82 63.38
N GLN A 800 -56.36 0.16 63.18
CA GLN A 800 -56.14 1.27 64.13
C GLN A 800 -57.40 2.13 64.31
N SER A 801 -58.07 2.50 63.20
CA SER A 801 -59.33 3.26 63.24
C SER A 801 -60.44 2.50 63.96
N LEU A 802 -60.56 1.19 63.74
CA LEU A 802 -61.53 0.32 64.41
C LEU A 802 -61.22 0.17 65.91
N GLN A 803 -59.95 0.00 66.29
CA GLN A 803 -59.52 -0.03 67.70
C GLN A 803 -59.86 1.30 68.41
N MET A 804 -59.60 2.43 67.76
CA MET A 804 -59.96 3.75 68.29
C MET A 804 -61.48 3.95 68.43
N GLN A 805 -62.29 3.43 67.50
CA GLN A 805 -63.75 3.43 67.62
C GLN A 805 -64.23 2.55 68.77
N ILE A 806 -63.66 1.35 68.95
CA ILE A 806 -63.99 0.44 70.06
C ILE A 806 -63.63 1.07 71.41
N ALA A 807 -62.43 1.64 71.55
CA ALA A 807 -62.01 2.32 72.77
C ALA A 807 -62.95 3.50 73.11
N LYS A 808 -63.33 4.31 72.10
CA LYS A 808 -64.28 5.43 72.28
C LYS A 808 -65.70 4.98 72.65
N ILE A 809 -66.11 3.78 72.25
CA ILE A 809 -67.37 3.16 72.70
C ILE A 809 -67.25 2.75 74.17
N GLN A 810 -66.17 2.06 74.56
CA GLN A 810 -65.93 1.62 75.95
C GLN A 810 -65.86 2.80 76.92
N GLU A 811 -65.13 3.86 76.57
CA GLU A 811 -65.05 5.11 77.33
C GLU A 811 -66.44 5.77 77.49
N SER A 812 -67.31 5.65 76.48
CA SER A 812 -68.71 6.13 76.56
C SER A 812 -69.67 5.21 77.34
N GLU A 813 -69.29 3.95 77.60
CA GLU A 813 -70.03 3.02 78.46
C GLU A 813 -69.62 3.14 79.94
N GLU A 814 -68.36 3.49 80.25
CA GLU A 814 -67.93 3.79 81.61
C GLU A 814 -68.52 5.12 82.14
N ASP A 815 -68.80 6.08 81.25
CA ASP A 815 -69.37 7.40 81.58
C ASP A 815 -70.89 7.38 81.89
N VAL A 816 -71.49 6.20 82.09
CA VAL A 816 -72.92 5.99 82.39
C VAL A 816 -73.23 6.25 83.88
N ARG A 817 -73.04 7.51 84.29
CA ARG A 817 -73.42 8.01 85.61
C ARG A 817 -74.92 8.36 85.64
N TRP A 818 -75.64 7.88 86.65
CA TRP A 818 -77.02 8.29 86.92
C TRP A 818 -77.04 9.74 87.45
N GLU A 819 -77.62 10.67 86.69
CA GLU A 819 -77.65 12.09 87.03
C GLU A 819 -78.63 12.37 88.18
N HIS A 820 -78.28 13.24 89.15
CA HIS A 820 -79.26 13.60 90.18
C HIS A 820 -80.30 14.57 89.61
N LYS A 821 -81.52 14.54 90.17
CA LYS A 821 -82.60 15.41 89.66
C LYS A 821 -82.32 16.89 89.85
N ASP A 822 -81.42 17.25 90.75
CA ASP A 822 -81.19 18.64 91.12
C ASP A 822 -80.11 19.29 90.23
N ASP A 823 -79.17 18.49 89.72
CA ASP A 823 -78.06 18.92 88.84
C ASP A 823 -78.51 19.34 87.43
N VAL A 824 -79.67 18.87 86.97
CA VAL A 824 -80.13 19.03 85.58
C VAL A 824 -81.31 19.98 85.48
N HIS A 825 -81.09 21.16 84.88
CA HIS A 825 -82.11 22.18 84.67
C HIS A 825 -82.73 22.21 83.26
N GLN A 826 -82.21 21.41 82.31
CA GLN A 826 -82.66 21.36 80.92
C GLN A 826 -82.66 19.91 80.39
N CYS A 827 -83.57 19.56 79.49
CA CYS A 827 -83.58 18.23 78.86
C CYS A 827 -82.32 17.99 78.01
N HIS A 828 -81.63 16.86 78.23
CA HIS A 828 -80.40 16.56 77.52
C HIS A 828 -80.50 16.59 75.99
N LYS A 829 -81.62 16.15 75.40
CA LYS A 829 -81.88 16.23 73.95
C LYS A 829 -82.35 17.63 73.51
N CYS A 830 -83.57 18.03 73.85
CA CYS A 830 -84.21 19.22 73.28
C CYS A 830 -83.93 20.54 74.02
N LYS A 831 -83.05 20.54 75.04
CA LYS A 831 -82.65 21.68 75.88
C LYS A 831 -83.78 22.47 76.58
N LYS A 832 -85.04 22.03 76.44
CA LYS A 832 -86.20 22.62 77.11
C LYS A 832 -85.99 22.62 78.64
N PRO A 833 -86.21 23.74 79.34
CA PRO A 833 -85.99 23.83 80.79
C PRO A 833 -86.96 22.92 81.57
N LEU A 834 -86.46 22.32 82.64
CA LEU A 834 -87.15 21.34 83.48
C LEU A 834 -87.34 21.92 84.89
N ALA A 835 -88.43 22.66 85.08
CA ALA A 835 -88.68 23.42 86.31
C ALA A 835 -88.94 22.53 87.53
N ASN A 836 -89.70 21.44 87.39
CA ASN A 836 -90.08 20.59 88.52
C ASN A 836 -89.42 19.20 88.44
N ASN A 837 -89.16 18.58 89.59
CA ASN A 837 -88.66 17.19 89.65
C ASN A 837 -89.66 16.13 89.15
N LYS A 838 -90.91 16.53 88.81
CA LYS A 838 -91.88 15.72 88.05
C LYS A 838 -91.61 15.70 86.54
N ASP A 839 -91.05 16.78 85.99
CA ASP A 839 -90.78 16.95 84.55
C ASP A 839 -89.45 16.30 84.13
N LYS A 840 -88.61 15.93 85.11
CA LYS A 840 -87.30 15.32 84.96
C LYS A 840 -87.41 13.79 84.88
N ALA A 841 -87.15 13.23 83.70
CA ALA A 841 -87.35 11.83 83.35
C ALA A 841 -86.03 11.16 82.94
N HIS A 842 -85.51 10.26 83.78
CA HIS A 842 -84.27 9.51 83.52
C HIS A 842 -84.41 8.49 82.37
N CYS A 843 -83.42 8.43 81.49
CA CYS A 843 -83.24 7.34 80.54
C CYS A 843 -82.73 6.08 81.25
N HIS A 844 -83.43 4.96 81.13
CA HIS A 844 -83.07 3.69 81.79
C HIS A 844 -81.83 2.99 81.20
N HIS A 845 -81.24 3.50 80.11
CA HIS A 845 -80.00 2.97 79.53
C HIS A 845 -78.76 3.80 79.90
N CYS A 846 -78.80 5.13 79.72
CA CYS A 846 -77.63 5.99 79.92
C CYS A 846 -77.67 6.84 81.20
N GLY A 847 -78.70 6.72 82.04
CA GLY A 847 -78.79 7.44 83.33
C GLY A 847 -79.04 8.95 83.24
N LYS A 848 -79.03 9.55 82.04
CA LYS A 848 -79.19 11.00 81.84
C LYS A 848 -80.66 11.45 81.85
N ILE A 849 -80.90 12.71 82.20
CA ILE A 849 -82.25 13.30 82.39
C ILE A 849 -82.79 13.99 81.12
N PHE A 850 -84.03 13.63 80.78
CA PHE A 850 -84.78 14.17 79.64
C PHE A 850 -86.16 14.70 80.09
N CYS A 851 -86.91 15.32 79.18
CA CYS A 851 -88.35 15.52 79.35
C CYS A 851 -89.11 14.26 78.87
N GLU A 852 -90.34 14.07 79.32
CA GLU A 852 -91.13 12.87 79.00
C GLU A 852 -91.29 12.63 77.48
N ALA A 853 -91.45 13.68 76.68
CA ALA A 853 -91.52 13.56 75.22
C ALA A 853 -90.24 12.95 74.60
N CYS A 854 -89.06 13.34 75.10
CA CYS A 854 -87.76 12.80 74.67
C CYS A 854 -87.37 11.48 75.36
N ARG A 855 -88.23 10.94 76.23
CA ARG A 855 -88.12 9.60 76.85
C ARG A 855 -89.39 8.75 76.60
N SER A 856 -90.15 9.09 75.57
CA SER A 856 -91.40 8.41 75.21
C SER A 856 -91.18 7.01 74.63
N LYS A 857 -90.01 6.78 74.03
CA LYS A 857 -89.63 5.51 73.41
C LYS A 857 -89.29 4.45 74.47
N THR A 858 -89.71 3.22 74.18
CA THR A 858 -89.68 2.11 75.14
C THR A 858 -89.04 0.88 74.52
N ILE A 859 -88.08 0.27 75.21
CA ILE A 859 -87.43 -0.98 74.78
C ILE A 859 -87.68 -2.09 75.78
N ASN A 860 -88.01 -3.27 75.27
CA ASN A 860 -88.15 -4.48 76.06
C ASN A 860 -86.77 -5.13 76.23
N SER A 861 -86.26 -5.17 77.46
CA SER A 861 -85.01 -5.87 77.76
C SER A 861 -85.18 -7.38 77.49
N SER A 862 -84.33 -7.96 76.66
CA SER A 862 -84.34 -9.40 76.34
C SER A 862 -84.10 -10.28 77.57
N VAL A 863 -83.34 -9.78 78.55
CA VAL A 863 -82.97 -10.50 79.78
C VAL A 863 -84.06 -10.43 80.84
N THR A 864 -84.69 -9.26 81.05
CA THR A 864 -85.67 -9.07 82.14
C THR A 864 -87.14 -9.04 81.69
N ARG A 865 -87.40 -9.03 80.37
CA ARG A 865 -88.73 -8.91 79.73
C ARG A 865 -89.57 -7.71 80.18
N ARG A 866 -88.96 -6.72 80.87
CA ARG A 866 -89.62 -5.47 81.26
C ARG A 866 -89.39 -4.40 80.20
N ALA A 867 -90.45 -3.63 79.97
CA ALA A 867 -90.43 -2.39 79.21
C ALA A 867 -89.67 -1.30 79.98
N HIS A 868 -88.63 -0.74 79.38
CA HIS A 868 -87.81 0.34 79.93
C HIS A 868 -87.86 1.56 79.01
N GLN A 869 -88.18 2.73 79.56
CA GLN A 869 -88.23 3.98 78.80
C GLN A 869 -86.83 4.59 78.63
N VAL A 870 -86.47 4.90 77.40
CA VAL A 870 -85.14 5.36 76.99
C VAL A 870 -85.23 6.60 76.11
N CYS A 871 -84.15 7.36 76.02
CA CYS A 871 -84.08 8.48 75.07
C CYS A 871 -83.89 8.00 73.63
N ASP A 872 -84.14 8.89 72.66
CA ASP A 872 -84.09 8.56 71.23
C ASP A 872 -82.79 7.89 70.76
N LEU A 873 -81.64 8.38 71.22
CA LEU A 873 -80.32 7.87 70.84
C LEU A 873 -80.11 6.45 71.41
N CYS A 874 -80.39 6.26 72.71
CA CYS A 874 -80.37 4.95 73.35
C CYS A 874 -81.35 3.95 72.70
N HIS A 875 -82.49 4.43 72.18
CA HIS A 875 -83.40 3.60 71.41
C HIS A 875 -82.79 3.18 70.06
N ALA A 876 -82.20 4.11 69.30
CA ALA A 876 -81.54 3.78 68.02
C ALA A 876 -80.42 2.73 68.19
N ILE A 877 -79.59 2.89 69.22
CA ILE A 877 -78.51 1.95 69.56
C ILE A 877 -79.06 0.57 69.94
N LEU A 878 -79.98 0.50 70.91
CA LEU A 878 -80.48 -0.78 71.44
C LEU A 878 -81.46 -1.51 70.53
N SER A 879 -82.19 -0.83 69.65
CA SER A 879 -83.13 -1.46 68.71
C SER A 879 -82.45 -2.26 67.59
N LYS A 880 -81.14 -2.08 67.38
CA LYS A 880 -80.37 -2.71 66.28
C LYS A 880 -80.94 -2.48 64.88
N ASP A 881 -81.60 -1.34 64.64
CA ASP A 881 -82.02 -0.93 63.30
C ASP A 881 -80.92 -0.07 62.65
N PRO A 882 -80.17 -0.59 61.66
CA PRO A 882 -79.04 0.12 61.08
C PRO A 882 -79.44 1.40 60.33
N LYS A 883 -80.73 1.61 60.03
CA LYS A 883 -81.21 2.84 59.38
C LYS A 883 -81.40 4.01 60.36
N ALA A 884 -81.41 3.76 61.67
CA ALA A 884 -81.58 4.80 62.67
C ALA A 884 -80.26 5.53 63.05
N LEU A 885 -79.11 4.89 62.83
CA LEU A 885 -77.79 5.37 63.27
C LEU A 885 -77.11 6.38 62.32
N VAL A 886 -77.70 6.66 61.15
CA VAL A 886 -77.10 7.52 60.11
C VAL A 886 -77.62 8.96 60.14
N ASN A 887 -78.79 9.22 60.73
CA ASN A 887 -79.52 10.48 60.56
C ASN A 887 -79.21 11.59 61.60
N ASP A 888 -78.37 11.34 62.61
CA ASP A 888 -77.98 12.34 63.63
C ASP A 888 -76.55 12.93 63.39
N ILE A 889 -76.00 12.79 62.17
CA ILE A 889 -74.67 13.33 61.77
C ILE A 889 -74.79 14.44 60.70
N SER A 890 -75.99 14.71 60.16
CA SER A 890 -76.20 15.60 59.00
C SER A 890 -76.70 17.02 59.30
N ASP A 891 -76.89 17.40 60.57
CA ASP A 891 -77.27 18.76 61.01
C ASP A 891 -76.22 19.30 62.00
N GLY A 892 -75.09 19.79 61.48
CA GLY A 892 -73.92 20.06 62.34
C GLY A 892 -72.80 20.98 61.81
N ASP A 893 -72.90 21.56 60.61
CA ASP A 893 -72.24 22.84 60.25
C ASP A 893 -72.70 23.33 58.86
N ARG A 894 -72.84 24.65 58.69
CA ARG A 894 -73.19 25.32 57.43
C ARG A 894 -72.76 26.79 57.44
#